data_AF-A0A0N9HXG1-F1
#
_entry.id   AF-A0A0N9HXG1-F1
#
_cell.length_a   1.000
_cell.length_b   1.000
_cell.length_c   1.000
_cell.angle_alpha   90.00
_cell.angle_beta   90.00
_cell.angle_gamma   90.00
#
_symmetry.space_group_name_H-M   'P 1'
#
loop_
_entity.id
_entity.type
_entity.pdbx_description
1 polymer ?
#
loop_
_entity_poly.entity_id
_entity_poly.type
_entity_poly.pdbx_seq_one_letter_code
_entity_poly.pdbx_strand_id
1 'polypeptide(L)'
;MSRQPVYVACADGEDDLAEKLASPLRDAGYDVMHDGTVLVGESLVGAALKAMDSGVPIVLCATVMSVGSAWAHKIVNAGHARGNCVFVVQMDERAYVDQLSVKTKVAKYHADPVTAVRDLLDALVAHFPPAPRVSVKRDVPSGGLPYLDQPTDLTVFDVDALQDFRTQLRTEVSARLSGELTPWQFLEQIEVWTDGKLTRTGALLFGRSPTSACPAAMVKCVRYYGLDRSDQRDGETYEGPVTAQIVNAREFVAKHVRRGERPSEDHAQAVPVYAFPMIAVREIIANALVHRDYSHLKSCVHVRVFDDRVEISSPGGWIDHDIPAGEKHELAEFNGQSVKRNYRLAHLLSWVRLVEGEGSGIPSALRDCRTTGSPIPTVLREKDFITVTVWPRPPEQASQAVRDVSIAGTGQRLPQPRTLPRGVKTFVGREAELGWLESSLDAGVFLITGAPGTGKTTLAVNFAHQVADRYPDGQLYVDLRGFSPSGRPVQAAEALLLFLDALGVSRQAMPVELDARVALYRSIVAGRRMLVLLDNARSSEQVLPLLPGSPQCRVLVTSRARLADLVAKNDAVQVALNVFDRSAGITLLSRCLGDDRVDAEPEAAAKLVEYCGGLPLALRIVAAHAAAHPEFPLQVLAGELNDANNRLAVLAGDDESASIRAAFSWTYQALSPEAARVFRLLGLHPEPDIGLPAAAALTGLSEPQAQQVLREVCVAHLMHHYTPGRYRFHDLLRLYAHEQAMTHDSDWQRDEAIRRVLDHYIDRGAKADRHWFASERPVLLAAIDFAAQQDLAERAWRLAAVITPFLDQQGLWHDLAVVLQTALGAADQARDRQAQADIHRSLGAVHGQFGRIAEAAKHYELSLGLCRELGNEVGEARSELALSEVHARRNQPDEAVFHARVALDLFRRNADRHGEADVLVTLADCAAQTGAPRQALHEFHAARELYRDLDNRRGESVALEGLGQVHHRLYQFTDAVEHYEAALRLSREGGNRYAEAVTLNRLGDTYRALGDRTKARSTWQHALKLLNEFGDPDAETVLAKLAELEQRGIASTQDPAILVVDALEDLRALRDGPLRALKKAFRRTDIDWASCRSQDRGDGVMIVVPAEVAKAVFVDALPHALVAAVREHNQRQPENRRLRLRVALHSGEVPVGDAGPVGASVNFAFRLVDADPLRKALDESDGSVAFIASSTFYDNVIRPHPNADLSAYQQVSVAIKETDAIAWIHVPSPQS
;
A
#
# COMPACT_ATOMS: atom_id res chain seq x y z
N MET A 1 -42.12 -24.19 1.32
CA MET A 1 -42.12 -25.60 0.86
C MET A 1 -40.67 -26.01 0.65
N SER A 2 -40.22 -27.10 1.29
CA SER A 2 -38.82 -27.55 1.18
C SER A 2 -38.54 -27.98 -0.26
N ARG A 3 -37.50 -27.41 -0.87
CA ARG A 3 -36.99 -27.87 -2.18
C ARG A 3 -36.60 -29.34 -2.06
N GLN A 4 -36.73 -30.09 -3.14
CA GLN A 4 -36.40 -31.51 -3.12
C GLN A 4 -34.87 -31.66 -3.08
N PRO A 5 -34.30 -32.31 -2.05
CA PRO A 5 -32.86 -32.45 -1.94
C PRO A 5 -32.29 -33.38 -3.02
N VAL A 6 -31.09 -33.09 -3.50
CA VAL A 6 -30.28 -33.93 -4.39
C VAL A 6 -28.86 -33.96 -3.87
N TYR A 7 -28.25 -35.13 -3.76
CA TYR A 7 -26.89 -35.27 -3.24
C TYR A 7 -25.89 -35.45 -4.38
N VAL A 8 -24.90 -34.57 -4.51
CA VAL A 8 -23.87 -34.64 -5.56
C VAL A 8 -22.54 -35.10 -4.97
N ALA A 9 -21.97 -36.19 -5.49
CA ALA A 9 -20.69 -36.76 -5.06
C ALA A 9 -19.64 -36.68 -6.19
N CYS A 10 -18.42 -36.22 -5.89
CA CYS A 10 -17.27 -36.15 -6.82
C CYS A 10 -15.98 -36.66 -6.15
N ALA A 11 -14.89 -36.80 -6.92
CA ALA A 11 -13.58 -37.12 -6.35
C ALA A 11 -12.90 -35.88 -5.75
N ASP A 12 -11.83 -36.12 -4.99
CA ASP A 12 -11.02 -35.08 -4.37
C ASP A 12 -10.34 -34.18 -5.42
N GLY A 13 -10.44 -32.86 -5.25
CA GLY A 13 -9.94 -31.85 -6.19
C GLY A 13 -10.82 -31.57 -7.41
N GLU A 14 -12.07 -32.05 -7.43
CA GLU A 14 -13.04 -31.86 -8.53
C GLU A 14 -14.23 -30.95 -8.15
N ASP A 15 -14.10 -30.11 -7.13
CA ASP A 15 -15.21 -29.29 -6.60
C ASP A 15 -15.79 -28.32 -7.64
N ASP A 16 -14.93 -27.81 -8.52
CA ASP A 16 -15.33 -26.99 -9.67
C ASP A 16 -16.28 -27.74 -10.63
N LEU A 17 -16.15 -29.07 -10.75
CA LEU A 17 -17.03 -29.90 -11.59
C LEU A 17 -18.35 -30.18 -10.88
N ALA A 18 -18.33 -30.38 -9.56
CA ALA A 18 -19.53 -30.55 -8.76
C ALA A 18 -20.38 -29.26 -8.74
N GLU A 19 -19.77 -28.09 -8.58
CA GLU A 19 -20.49 -26.81 -8.59
C GLU A 19 -21.04 -26.48 -10.00
N LYS A 20 -20.30 -26.86 -11.08
CA LYS A 20 -20.80 -26.77 -12.46
C LYS A 20 -22.07 -27.61 -12.71
N LEU A 21 -22.22 -28.75 -12.04
CA LEU A 21 -23.45 -29.55 -12.07
C LEU A 21 -24.51 -29.06 -11.08
N ALA A 22 -24.10 -28.48 -9.94
CA ALA A 22 -25.01 -27.99 -8.91
C ALA A 22 -25.80 -26.76 -9.37
N SER A 23 -25.20 -25.83 -10.10
CA SER A 23 -25.89 -24.60 -10.54
C SER A 23 -27.15 -24.91 -11.37
N PRO A 24 -27.11 -25.72 -12.45
CA PRO A 24 -28.30 -26.08 -13.21
C PRO A 24 -29.37 -26.85 -12.40
N LEU A 25 -28.96 -27.69 -11.45
CA LEU A 25 -29.88 -28.43 -10.57
C LEU A 25 -30.60 -27.49 -9.58
N ARG A 26 -29.88 -26.51 -9.00
CA ARG A 26 -30.47 -25.45 -8.16
C ARG A 26 -31.43 -24.60 -8.98
N ASP A 27 -31.07 -24.27 -10.22
CA ASP A 27 -31.93 -23.53 -11.15
C ASP A 27 -33.19 -24.32 -11.50
N ALA A 28 -33.10 -25.65 -11.65
CA ALA A 28 -34.24 -26.54 -11.86
C ALA A 28 -35.14 -26.70 -10.61
N GLY A 29 -34.74 -26.18 -9.45
CA GLY A 29 -35.55 -26.14 -8.22
C GLY A 29 -35.21 -27.22 -7.19
N TYR A 30 -34.09 -27.93 -7.36
CA TYR A 30 -33.57 -28.87 -6.38
C TYR A 30 -32.74 -28.18 -5.29
N ASP A 31 -32.66 -28.79 -4.11
CA ASP A 31 -31.76 -28.38 -3.03
C ASP A 31 -30.49 -29.24 -3.10
N VAL A 32 -29.43 -28.70 -3.69
CA VAL A 32 -28.22 -29.48 -3.99
C VAL A 32 -27.35 -29.55 -2.74
N MET A 33 -27.32 -30.72 -2.12
CA MET A 33 -26.39 -31.05 -1.05
C MET A 33 -25.10 -31.57 -1.68
N HIS A 34 -23.99 -30.92 -1.37
CA HIS A 34 -22.67 -31.31 -1.81
C HIS A 34 -21.75 -31.46 -0.60
N ASP A 35 -20.85 -32.44 -0.64
CA ASP A 35 -19.79 -32.63 0.35
C ASP A 35 -18.47 -32.64 -0.45
N GLY A 36 -17.78 -31.50 -0.45
CA GLY A 36 -16.57 -31.26 -1.25
C GLY A 36 -15.34 -31.93 -0.65
N THR A 37 -14.39 -32.34 -1.52
CA THR A 37 -13.10 -33.03 -1.25
C THR A 37 -13.11 -34.29 -0.36
N VAL A 38 -12.57 -35.40 -0.89
CA VAL A 38 -12.53 -36.72 -0.20
C VAL A 38 -11.11 -37.11 0.21
N LEU A 39 -10.83 -37.06 1.51
CA LEU A 39 -9.87 -37.99 2.13
C LEU A 39 -10.53 -39.37 2.25
N VAL A 40 -9.95 -40.38 1.60
CA VAL A 40 -10.45 -41.76 1.55
C VAL A 40 -10.86 -42.26 2.95
N GLY A 41 -12.17 -42.41 3.21
CA GLY A 41 -12.69 -42.85 4.51
C GLY A 41 -14.21 -43.04 4.54
N GLU A 42 -14.70 -43.87 5.46
CA GLU A 42 -16.10 -44.34 5.57
C GLU A 42 -17.16 -43.23 5.74
N SER A 43 -16.75 -42.00 6.02
CA SER A 43 -17.60 -40.82 6.24
C SER A 43 -18.51 -40.49 5.06
N LEU A 44 -17.96 -40.37 3.83
CA LEU A 44 -18.73 -40.00 2.64
C LEU A 44 -19.66 -41.13 2.17
N VAL A 45 -19.18 -42.38 2.24
CA VAL A 45 -20.05 -43.54 2.00
C VAL A 45 -21.18 -43.51 3.02
N GLY A 46 -20.91 -43.24 4.30
CA GLY A 46 -21.93 -43.06 5.33
C GLY A 46 -22.94 -41.94 5.02
N ALA A 47 -22.48 -40.76 4.58
CA ALA A 47 -23.32 -39.61 4.25
C ALA A 47 -24.18 -39.87 3.01
N ALA A 48 -23.59 -40.37 1.93
CA ALA A 48 -24.30 -40.76 0.72
C ALA A 48 -25.29 -41.91 0.98
N LEU A 49 -24.92 -42.90 1.80
CA LEU A 49 -25.83 -43.97 2.21
C LEU A 49 -26.97 -43.43 3.07
N LYS A 50 -26.70 -42.49 3.98
CA LYS A 50 -27.73 -41.87 4.83
C LYS A 50 -28.68 -40.99 4.02
N ALA A 51 -28.16 -40.23 3.04
CA ALA A 51 -28.97 -39.48 2.08
C ALA A 51 -29.84 -40.42 1.25
N MET A 52 -29.26 -41.51 0.77
CA MET A 52 -29.94 -42.56 0.02
C MET A 52 -31.02 -43.28 0.86
N ASP A 53 -30.75 -43.59 2.14
CA ASP A 53 -31.72 -44.16 3.09
C ASP A 53 -32.85 -43.16 3.42
N SER A 54 -32.59 -41.86 3.28
CA SER A 54 -33.57 -40.78 3.42
C SER A 54 -34.35 -40.49 2.12
N GLY A 55 -34.14 -41.29 1.06
CA GLY A 55 -34.84 -41.15 -0.22
C GLY A 55 -34.32 -40.01 -1.10
N VAL A 56 -33.14 -39.46 -0.80
CA VAL A 56 -32.50 -38.40 -1.60
C VAL A 56 -31.80 -39.02 -2.80
N PRO A 57 -32.05 -38.53 -4.04
CA PRO A 57 -31.32 -39.00 -5.22
C PRO A 57 -29.84 -38.66 -5.14
N ILE A 58 -28.98 -39.61 -5.51
CA ILE A 58 -27.53 -39.45 -5.55
C ILE A 58 -27.07 -39.25 -6.99
N VAL A 59 -26.32 -38.19 -7.25
CA VAL A 59 -25.66 -37.88 -8.53
C VAL A 59 -24.15 -38.05 -8.34
N LEU A 60 -23.54 -38.94 -9.09
CA LEU A 60 -22.11 -39.23 -9.04
C LEU A 60 -21.40 -38.66 -10.27
N CYS A 61 -20.42 -37.79 -10.03
CA CYS A 61 -19.53 -37.26 -11.06
C CYS A 61 -18.50 -38.33 -11.43
N ALA A 62 -18.64 -38.93 -12.60
CA ALA A 62 -17.75 -39.98 -13.09
C ALA A 62 -16.58 -39.39 -13.88
N THR A 63 -15.39 -39.48 -13.30
CA THR A 63 -14.10 -39.12 -13.89
C THR A 63 -13.17 -40.34 -13.84
N VAL A 64 -11.99 -40.26 -14.45
CA VAL A 64 -10.99 -41.34 -14.36
C VAL A 64 -10.64 -41.65 -12.89
N MET A 65 -10.66 -40.62 -12.03
CA MET A 65 -10.38 -40.74 -10.60
C MET A 65 -11.52 -41.42 -9.82
N SER A 66 -12.78 -41.04 -10.08
CA SER A 66 -13.91 -41.57 -9.31
C SER A 66 -14.35 -42.96 -9.77
N VAL A 67 -14.30 -43.28 -11.06
CA VAL A 67 -14.78 -44.57 -11.62
C VAL A 67 -13.96 -45.76 -11.12
N GLY A 68 -12.64 -45.60 -10.93
CA GLY A 68 -11.76 -46.66 -10.41
C GLY A 68 -11.76 -46.81 -8.89
N SER A 69 -12.52 -45.98 -8.17
CA SER A 69 -12.43 -45.88 -6.72
C SER A 69 -13.36 -46.88 -6.00
N ALA A 70 -12.88 -47.46 -4.89
CA ALA A 70 -13.65 -48.40 -4.10
C ALA A 70 -14.93 -47.79 -3.49
N TRP A 71 -14.96 -46.48 -3.23
CA TRP A 71 -16.11 -45.79 -2.65
C TRP A 71 -17.24 -45.60 -3.68
N ALA A 72 -16.91 -45.26 -4.94
CA ALA A 72 -17.91 -45.11 -6.00
C ALA A 72 -18.63 -46.44 -6.26
N HIS A 73 -17.89 -47.54 -6.32
CA HIS A 73 -18.46 -48.89 -6.41
C HIS A 73 -19.34 -49.23 -5.20
N LYS A 74 -18.95 -48.86 -3.98
CA LYS A 74 -19.78 -49.09 -2.78
C LYS A 74 -21.10 -48.33 -2.84
N ILE A 75 -21.11 -47.06 -3.25
CA ILE A 75 -22.33 -46.25 -3.39
C ILE A 75 -23.26 -46.83 -4.46
N VAL A 76 -22.70 -47.19 -5.62
CA VAL A 76 -23.48 -47.77 -6.73
C VAL A 76 -24.08 -49.12 -6.35
N ASN A 77 -23.28 -50.02 -5.76
CA ASN A 77 -23.75 -51.32 -5.29
C ASN A 77 -24.80 -51.19 -4.17
N ALA A 78 -24.64 -50.21 -3.28
CA ALA A 78 -25.60 -49.92 -2.24
C ALA A 78 -26.94 -49.39 -2.79
N GLY A 79 -26.90 -48.52 -3.80
CA GLY A 79 -28.09 -48.06 -4.52
C GLY A 79 -28.82 -49.24 -5.16
N HIS A 80 -28.08 -50.13 -5.82
CA HIS A 80 -28.64 -51.34 -6.42
C HIS A 80 -29.32 -52.26 -5.38
N ALA A 81 -28.62 -52.57 -4.28
CA ALA A 81 -29.14 -53.45 -3.23
C ALA A 81 -30.41 -52.89 -2.56
N ARG A 82 -30.54 -51.55 -2.49
CA ARG A 82 -31.67 -50.84 -1.87
C ARG A 82 -32.80 -50.50 -2.86
N GLY A 83 -32.61 -50.75 -4.16
CA GLY A 83 -33.56 -50.35 -5.20
C GLY A 83 -33.60 -48.84 -5.48
N ASN A 84 -32.61 -48.09 -5.02
CA ASN A 84 -32.50 -46.64 -5.21
C ASN A 84 -31.71 -46.30 -6.49
N CYS A 85 -32.13 -45.26 -7.21
CA CYS A 85 -31.45 -44.82 -8.43
C CYS A 85 -30.23 -43.95 -8.08
N VAL A 86 -29.04 -44.39 -8.48
CA VAL A 86 -27.83 -43.55 -8.54
C VAL A 86 -27.65 -43.07 -9.97
N PHE A 87 -27.61 -41.76 -10.17
CA PHE A 87 -27.38 -41.12 -11.46
C PHE A 87 -25.89 -40.91 -11.62
N VAL A 88 -25.30 -41.45 -12.68
CA VAL A 88 -23.87 -41.26 -12.95
C VAL A 88 -23.75 -40.35 -14.15
N VAL A 89 -22.99 -39.25 -13.99
CA VAL A 89 -22.71 -38.27 -15.05
C VAL A 89 -21.25 -38.37 -15.39
N GLN A 90 -20.94 -38.86 -16.59
CA GLN A 90 -19.56 -38.92 -17.06
C GLN A 90 -19.09 -37.49 -17.36
N MET A 91 -18.06 -37.03 -16.66
CA MET A 91 -17.47 -35.68 -16.80
C MET A 91 -16.10 -35.73 -17.50
N ASP A 92 -15.54 -36.94 -17.71
CA ASP A 92 -14.31 -37.20 -18.45
C ASP A 92 -14.54 -38.31 -19.48
N GLU A 93 -14.23 -38.06 -20.75
CA GLU A 93 -14.36 -39.01 -21.86
C GLU A 93 -13.59 -40.32 -21.65
N ARG A 94 -12.48 -40.27 -20.89
CA ARG A 94 -11.64 -41.45 -20.61
C ARG A 94 -12.16 -42.30 -19.45
N ALA A 95 -13.16 -41.82 -18.71
CA ALA A 95 -13.75 -42.54 -17.60
C ALA A 95 -14.64 -43.69 -18.10
N TYR A 96 -14.25 -44.94 -17.83
CA TYR A 96 -14.95 -46.12 -18.34
C TYR A 96 -16.16 -46.48 -17.46
N VAL A 97 -17.22 -45.67 -17.51
CA VAL A 97 -18.39 -45.74 -16.61
C VAL A 97 -19.12 -47.08 -16.65
N ASP A 98 -19.01 -47.83 -17.75
CA ASP A 98 -19.58 -49.18 -17.87
C ASP A 98 -19.04 -50.14 -16.79
N GLN A 99 -17.85 -49.90 -16.22
CA GLN A 99 -17.30 -50.68 -15.09
C GLN A 99 -18.10 -50.53 -13.79
N LEU A 100 -18.83 -49.42 -13.60
CA LEU A 100 -19.65 -49.20 -12.40
C LEU A 100 -20.98 -49.97 -12.44
N SER A 101 -21.35 -50.61 -13.55
CA SER A 101 -22.74 -50.97 -13.81
C SER A 101 -23.12 -52.43 -13.55
N VAL A 102 -24.06 -52.64 -12.61
CA VAL A 102 -25.22 -53.51 -12.84
C VAL A 102 -26.47 -52.80 -12.30
N LYS A 103 -27.30 -52.26 -13.22
CA LYS A 103 -28.58 -51.52 -13.05
C LYS A 103 -28.56 -50.11 -12.42
N THR A 104 -27.59 -49.27 -12.74
CA THR A 104 -27.69 -47.80 -12.53
C THR A 104 -28.19 -47.10 -13.79
N LYS A 105 -28.96 -46.00 -13.65
CA LYS A 105 -29.36 -45.15 -14.78
C LYS A 105 -28.23 -44.15 -15.04
N VAL A 106 -27.48 -44.39 -16.11
CA VAL A 106 -26.32 -43.57 -16.49
C VAL A 106 -26.77 -42.44 -17.41
N ALA A 107 -26.51 -41.20 -17.02
CA ALA A 107 -26.48 -40.07 -17.95
C ALA A 107 -25.11 -40.12 -18.64
N LYS A 108 -25.08 -40.42 -19.94
CA LYS A 108 -23.81 -40.56 -20.67
C LYS A 108 -23.23 -39.17 -20.97
N TYR A 109 -21.90 -39.10 -21.01
CA TYR A 109 -21.22 -37.89 -21.47
C TYR A 109 -21.62 -37.59 -22.92
N HIS A 110 -21.90 -36.31 -23.16
CA HIS A 110 -22.03 -35.73 -24.48
C HIS A 110 -20.92 -34.69 -24.59
N ALA A 111 -20.29 -34.55 -25.77
CA ALA A 111 -19.26 -33.53 -26.01
C ALA A 111 -19.72 -32.09 -25.71
N ASP A 112 -21.04 -31.89 -25.60
CA ASP A 112 -21.69 -30.70 -25.08
C ASP A 112 -22.18 -30.92 -23.62
N PRO A 113 -21.58 -30.23 -22.63
CA PRO A 113 -21.98 -30.29 -21.22
C PRO A 113 -23.45 -29.90 -20.98
N VAL A 114 -24.01 -29.03 -21.82
CA VAL A 114 -25.42 -28.60 -21.69
C VAL A 114 -26.37 -29.77 -21.96
N THR A 115 -26.04 -30.61 -22.93
CA THR A 115 -26.79 -31.81 -23.26
C THR A 115 -26.71 -32.84 -22.13
N ALA A 116 -25.53 -33.05 -21.53
CA ALA A 116 -25.36 -33.97 -20.40
C ALA A 116 -26.16 -33.53 -19.16
N VAL A 117 -26.18 -32.22 -18.86
CA VAL A 117 -26.99 -31.64 -17.77
C VAL A 117 -28.49 -31.76 -18.05
N ARG A 118 -28.91 -31.51 -19.28
CA ARG A 118 -30.32 -31.65 -19.68
C ARG A 118 -30.81 -33.09 -19.49
N ASP A 119 -30.03 -34.07 -19.96
CA ASP A 119 -30.41 -35.48 -19.87
C ASP A 119 -30.40 -35.97 -18.40
N LEU A 120 -29.48 -35.44 -17.56
CA LEU A 120 -29.52 -35.64 -16.10
C LEU A 120 -30.81 -35.06 -15.49
N LEU A 121 -31.18 -33.83 -15.85
CA LEU A 121 -32.40 -33.17 -15.37
C LEU A 121 -33.66 -33.92 -15.80
N ASP A 122 -33.75 -34.36 -17.05
CA ASP A 122 -34.87 -35.16 -17.55
C ASP A 122 -34.99 -36.48 -16.77
N ALA A 123 -33.86 -37.13 -16.47
CA ALA A 123 -33.82 -38.36 -15.70
C ALA A 123 -34.20 -38.16 -14.22
N LEU A 124 -33.78 -37.04 -13.62
CA LEU A 124 -34.16 -36.65 -12.26
C LEU A 124 -35.64 -36.28 -12.19
N VAL A 125 -36.18 -35.49 -13.12
CA VAL A 125 -37.59 -35.10 -13.15
C VAL A 125 -38.51 -36.31 -13.31
N ALA A 126 -38.11 -37.32 -14.08
CA ALA A 126 -38.88 -38.54 -14.28
C ALA A 126 -39.02 -39.43 -13.02
N HIS A 127 -38.08 -39.34 -12.07
CA HIS A 127 -38.03 -40.21 -10.88
C HIS A 127 -38.18 -39.47 -9.56
N PHE A 128 -37.76 -38.22 -9.53
CA PHE A 128 -37.71 -37.31 -8.40
C PHE A 128 -38.23 -35.94 -8.87
N PRO A 129 -39.53 -35.83 -9.23
CA PRO A 129 -40.09 -34.61 -9.79
C PRO A 129 -40.01 -33.49 -8.75
N PRO A 130 -39.36 -32.36 -9.07
CA PRO A 130 -39.16 -31.29 -8.11
C PRO A 130 -40.53 -30.75 -7.68
N ALA A 131 -40.62 -30.32 -6.41
CA ALA A 131 -41.87 -29.78 -5.86
C ALA A 131 -42.49 -28.78 -6.86
N PRO A 132 -43.81 -28.88 -7.12
CA PRO A 132 -44.44 -28.15 -8.21
C PRO A 132 -44.12 -26.67 -8.04
N ARG A 133 -43.37 -26.12 -9.01
CA ARG A 133 -43.24 -24.68 -9.15
C ARG A 133 -44.66 -24.16 -9.17
N VAL A 134 -45.00 -23.32 -8.18
CA VAL A 134 -46.09 -22.37 -8.38
C VAL A 134 -45.71 -21.68 -9.67
N SER A 135 -46.44 -22.00 -10.73
CA SER A 135 -46.48 -21.21 -11.92
C SER A 135 -47.03 -19.88 -11.46
N VAL A 136 -46.12 -19.02 -11.03
CA VAL A 136 -46.25 -17.62 -11.33
C VAL A 136 -46.26 -17.63 -12.85
N LYS A 137 -47.48 -17.75 -13.41
CA LYS A 137 -47.89 -16.79 -14.42
C LYS A 137 -47.17 -15.52 -13.99
N ARG A 138 -46.17 -15.08 -14.77
CA ARG A 138 -46.04 -13.65 -14.91
C ARG A 138 -47.39 -13.22 -15.51
N ASP A 139 -48.41 -13.12 -14.66
CA ASP A 139 -49.06 -11.85 -14.48
C ASP A 139 -47.87 -10.94 -14.30
N VAL A 140 -47.48 -10.38 -15.46
CA VAL A 140 -46.79 -9.12 -15.53
C VAL A 140 -47.30 -8.40 -14.29
N PRO A 141 -46.45 -8.15 -13.25
CA PRO A 141 -46.86 -7.12 -12.33
C PRO A 141 -47.23 -5.98 -13.25
N SER A 142 -48.26 -5.23 -12.95
CA SER A 142 -48.66 -4.11 -13.79
C SER A 142 -47.51 -3.09 -14.09
N GLY A 143 -46.22 -3.38 -13.82
CA GLY A 143 -45.06 -2.94 -14.62
C GLY A 143 -44.40 -4.06 -15.46
N GLY A 144 -44.30 -3.86 -16.78
CA GLY A 144 -43.62 -4.76 -17.72
C GLY A 144 -42.11 -4.97 -17.45
N LEU A 145 -41.45 -5.79 -18.28
CA LEU A 145 -39.97 -5.90 -18.32
C LEU A 145 -39.33 -4.51 -18.20
N PRO A 146 -38.22 -4.35 -17.45
CA PRO A 146 -37.49 -3.08 -17.43
C PRO A 146 -37.28 -2.58 -18.85
N TYR A 147 -37.45 -1.27 -19.06
CA TYR A 147 -37.55 -0.69 -20.40
C TYR A 147 -36.45 -1.16 -21.34
N LEU A 148 -35.20 -1.34 -20.85
CA LEU A 148 -34.05 -1.77 -21.64
C LEU A 148 -33.96 -3.28 -21.90
N ASP A 149 -34.65 -4.12 -21.12
CA ASP A 149 -34.64 -5.57 -21.30
C ASP A 149 -35.79 -6.05 -22.21
N GLN A 150 -36.63 -5.13 -22.67
CA GLN A 150 -37.69 -5.42 -23.64
C GLN A 150 -37.08 -5.73 -25.03
N PRO A 151 -37.60 -6.75 -25.74
CA PRO A 151 -37.21 -7.05 -27.11
C PRO A 151 -37.59 -5.90 -28.06
N THR A 152 -36.73 -5.63 -29.03
CA THR A 152 -36.92 -4.63 -30.08
C THR A 152 -37.42 -5.28 -31.37
N ASP A 153 -37.67 -4.51 -32.42
CA ASP A 153 -37.89 -5.06 -33.76
C ASP A 153 -36.59 -5.33 -34.53
N LEU A 154 -35.42 -5.12 -33.92
CA LEU A 154 -34.13 -5.38 -34.54
C LEU A 154 -33.79 -6.86 -34.49
N THR A 155 -33.72 -7.47 -35.67
CA THR A 155 -33.32 -8.87 -35.89
C THR A 155 -31.88 -9.00 -36.37
N VAL A 156 -31.12 -7.89 -36.42
CA VAL A 156 -29.73 -7.85 -36.88
C VAL A 156 -28.91 -6.97 -35.95
N PHE A 157 -27.69 -7.41 -35.64
CA PHE A 157 -26.71 -6.68 -34.84
C PHE A 157 -25.47 -6.34 -35.68
N ASP A 158 -24.67 -5.40 -35.19
CA ASP A 158 -23.41 -4.95 -35.75
C ASP A 158 -22.28 -5.88 -35.29
N VAL A 159 -21.71 -6.60 -36.25
CA VAL A 159 -20.66 -7.59 -36.00
C VAL A 159 -19.36 -6.91 -35.59
N ASP A 160 -19.07 -5.72 -36.15
CA ASP A 160 -17.83 -4.98 -35.84
C ASP A 160 -17.91 -4.43 -34.42
N ALA A 161 -19.05 -3.86 -34.03
CA ALA A 161 -19.29 -3.41 -32.65
C ALA A 161 -19.18 -4.54 -31.63
N LEU A 162 -19.66 -5.73 -31.98
CA LEU A 162 -19.55 -6.92 -31.14
C LEU A 162 -18.10 -7.41 -31.02
N GLN A 163 -17.35 -7.37 -32.12
CA GLN A 163 -15.94 -7.77 -32.15
C GLN A 163 -15.08 -6.78 -31.36
N ASP A 164 -15.31 -5.47 -31.50
CA ASP A 164 -14.67 -4.43 -30.71
C ASP A 164 -14.99 -4.59 -29.22
N PHE A 165 -16.23 -4.88 -28.87
CA PHE A 165 -16.61 -5.17 -27.49
C PHE A 165 -15.85 -6.38 -26.94
N ARG A 166 -15.73 -7.47 -27.71
CA ARG A 166 -15.02 -8.69 -27.32
C ARG A 166 -13.51 -8.48 -27.14
N THR A 167 -12.87 -7.69 -28.01
CA THR A 167 -11.43 -7.38 -27.89
C THR A 167 -11.11 -6.50 -26.68
N GLN A 168 -12.08 -5.70 -26.25
CA GLN A 168 -11.95 -4.83 -25.09
C GLN A 168 -12.29 -5.52 -23.76
N LEU A 169 -12.70 -6.79 -23.77
CA LEU A 169 -13.00 -7.55 -22.55
C LEU A 169 -11.76 -7.65 -21.65
N ARG A 170 -12.01 -7.59 -20.35
CA ARG A 170 -11.01 -7.90 -19.32
C ARG A 170 -10.57 -9.36 -19.43
N THR A 171 -9.32 -9.64 -19.08
CA THR A 171 -8.72 -10.97 -19.21
C THR A 171 -9.51 -12.04 -18.44
N GLU A 172 -10.03 -11.68 -17.27
CA GLU A 172 -10.80 -12.56 -16.39
C GLU A 172 -12.20 -12.87 -16.96
N VAL A 173 -12.79 -11.93 -17.69
CA VAL A 173 -14.10 -12.09 -18.34
C VAL A 173 -13.95 -12.86 -19.66
N SER A 174 -12.91 -12.55 -20.43
CA SER A 174 -12.56 -13.28 -21.65
C SER A 174 -12.21 -14.75 -21.38
N ALA A 175 -11.70 -15.08 -20.19
CA ALA A 175 -11.43 -16.47 -19.80
C ALA A 175 -12.71 -17.26 -19.46
N ARG A 176 -13.79 -16.58 -19.06
CA ARG A 176 -15.08 -17.18 -18.70
C ARG A 176 -16.03 -17.35 -19.88
N LEU A 177 -15.89 -16.50 -20.90
CA LEU A 177 -16.69 -16.54 -22.13
C LEU A 177 -15.83 -17.15 -23.24
N SER A 178 -16.15 -18.37 -23.68
CA SER A 178 -15.35 -19.07 -24.70
C SER A 178 -15.15 -18.21 -25.96
N GLY A 179 -13.90 -18.09 -26.41
CA GLY A 179 -13.55 -17.36 -27.64
C GLY A 179 -14.12 -17.99 -28.92
N GLU A 180 -14.63 -19.22 -28.84
CA GLU A 180 -15.20 -19.98 -29.96
C GLU A 180 -16.71 -19.75 -30.14
N LEU A 181 -17.36 -19.01 -29.23
CA LEU A 181 -18.78 -18.70 -29.35
C LEU A 181 -19.06 -17.90 -30.62
N THR A 182 -19.98 -18.41 -31.42
CA THR A 182 -20.52 -17.63 -32.54
C THR A 182 -21.14 -16.32 -32.02
N PRO A 183 -21.18 -15.26 -32.83
CA PRO A 183 -21.79 -14.00 -32.45
C PRO A 183 -23.19 -14.13 -31.82
N TRP A 184 -24.02 -15.04 -32.34
CA TRP A 184 -25.37 -15.30 -31.83
C TRP A 184 -25.38 -15.95 -30.45
N GLN A 185 -24.58 -16.99 -30.27
CA GLN A 185 -24.47 -17.69 -28.98
C GLN A 185 -23.95 -16.76 -27.88
N PHE A 186 -23.04 -15.84 -28.23
CA PHE A 186 -22.56 -14.83 -27.29
C PHE A 186 -23.66 -13.87 -26.87
N LEU A 187 -24.46 -13.36 -27.80
CA LEU A 187 -25.57 -12.44 -27.49
C LEU A 187 -26.69 -13.11 -26.67
N GLU A 188 -26.94 -14.40 -26.90
CA GLU A 188 -27.86 -15.22 -26.10
C GLU A 188 -27.31 -15.44 -24.68
N GLN A 189 -26.03 -15.77 -24.55
CA GLN A 189 -25.40 -16.04 -23.26
C GLN A 189 -25.35 -14.81 -22.34
N ILE A 190 -25.24 -13.61 -22.91
CA ILE A 190 -25.27 -12.36 -22.15
C ILE A 190 -26.68 -11.77 -22.00
N GLU A 191 -27.71 -12.53 -22.40
CA GLU A 191 -29.13 -12.19 -22.27
C GLU A 191 -29.55 -10.89 -22.98
N VAL A 192 -28.93 -10.57 -24.13
CA VAL A 192 -29.31 -9.41 -24.96
C VAL A 192 -29.97 -9.78 -26.29
N TRP A 193 -30.19 -11.07 -26.51
CA TRP A 193 -30.90 -11.63 -27.66
C TRP A 193 -32.02 -12.56 -27.17
N THR A 194 -33.26 -12.30 -27.60
CA THR A 194 -34.45 -13.05 -27.15
C THR A 194 -35.47 -13.10 -28.27
N ASP A 195 -36.06 -14.27 -28.52
CA ASP A 195 -37.07 -14.51 -29.56
C ASP A 195 -36.67 -14.00 -30.97
N GLY A 196 -35.38 -14.17 -31.34
CA GLY A 196 -34.86 -13.76 -32.64
C GLY A 196 -34.69 -12.24 -32.81
N LYS A 197 -34.73 -11.49 -31.71
CA LYS A 197 -34.64 -10.03 -31.67
C LYS A 197 -33.64 -9.58 -30.60
N LEU A 198 -32.96 -8.46 -30.84
CA LEU A 198 -32.16 -7.81 -29.79
C LEU A 198 -33.09 -7.22 -28.73
N THR A 199 -32.71 -7.34 -27.46
CA THR A 199 -33.27 -6.47 -26.41
C THR A 199 -32.85 -5.02 -26.66
N ARG A 200 -33.50 -4.04 -26.03
CA ARG A 200 -33.05 -2.63 -26.14
C ARG A 200 -31.62 -2.46 -25.63
N THR A 201 -31.19 -3.18 -24.59
CA THR A 201 -29.79 -3.27 -24.15
C THR A 201 -28.88 -3.80 -25.27
N GLY A 202 -29.30 -4.87 -25.94
CA GLY A 202 -28.59 -5.41 -27.10
C GLY A 202 -28.51 -4.43 -28.27
N ALA A 203 -29.59 -3.70 -28.53
CA ALA A 203 -29.62 -2.66 -29.54
C ALA A 203 -28.68 -1.49 -29.20
N LEU A 204 -28.56 -1.10 -27.92
CA LEU A 204 -27.66 -0.05 -27.46
C LEU A 204 -26.18 -0.42 -27.56
N LEU A 205 -25.83 -1.69 -27.34
CA LEU A 205 -24.43 -2.14 -27.36
C LEU A 205 -23.98 -2.68 -28.73
N PHE A 206 -24.91 -3.26 -29.49
CA PHE A 206 -24.59 -4.02 -30.70
C PHE A 206 -25.53 -3.69 -31.87
N GLY A 207 -26.36 -2.65 -31.81
CA GLY A 207 -27.16 -2.25 -32.96
C GLY A 207 -26.36 -1.42 -33.97
N ARG A 208 -26.56 -1.65 -35.28
CA ARG A 208 -26.01 -0.75 -36.33
C ARG A 208 -26.61 0.66 -36.29
N SER A 209 -27.83 0.79 -35.77
CA SER A 209 -28.52 2.06 -35.58
C SER A 209 -29.33 2.02 -34.29
N PRO A 210 -28.69 2.11 -33.11
CA PRO A 210 -29.37 1.96 -31.82
C PRO A 210 -30.50 2.96 -31.61
N THR A 211 -30.41 4.12 -32.28
CA THR A 211 -31.42 5.18 -32.32
C THR A 211 -32.75 4.73 -32.92
N SER A 212 -32.79 3.69 -33.76
CA SER A 212 -34.06 3.16 -34.29
C SER A 212 -34.86 2.39 -33.24
N ALA A 213 -34.18 1.72 -32.31
CA ALA A 213 -34.79 0.98 -31.20
C ALA A 213 -34.99 1.85 -29.96
N CYS A 214 -34.09 2.81 -29.75
CA CYS A 214 -34.10 3.79 -28.67
C CYS A 214 -33.79 5.18 -29.24
N PRO A 215 -34.80 5.97 -29.67
CA PRO A 215 -34.58 7.29 -30.32
C PRO A 215 -33.71 8.26 -29.54
N ALA A 216 -33.67 8.09 -28.22
CA ALA A 216 -32.91 8.86 -27.27
C ALA A 216 -31.40 8.47 -27.22
N ALA A 217 -30.98 7.37 -27.85
CA ALA A 217 -29.65 6.74 -27.73
C ALA A 217 -28.53 7.46 -28.50
N MET A 218 -28.29 8.71 -28.14
CA MET A 218 -27.22 9.55 -28.69
C MET A 218 -26.61 10.41 -27.58
N VAL A 219 -25.34 10.76 -27.77
CA VAL A 219 -24.60 11.70 -26.92
C VAL A 219 -24.28 12.94 -27.75
N LYS A 220 -24.60 14.13 -27.23
CA LYS A 220 -24.27 15.38 -27.89
C LYS A 220 -23.23 16.15 -27.08
N CYS A 221 -22.04 16.33 -27.63
CA CYS A 221 -21.00 17.13 -27.03
C CYS A 221 -21.01 18.55 -27.60
N VAL A 222 -20.94 19.59 -26.77
CA VAL A 222 -20.95 21.00 -27.20
C VAL A 222 -19.96 21.81 -26.38
N ARG A 223 -19.01 22.49 -27.01
CA ARG A 223 -18.17 23.50 -26.38
C ARG A 223 -18.75 24.89 -26.60
N TYR A 224 -18.80 25.71 -25.55
CA TYR A 224 -19.08 27.14 -25.63
C TYR A 224 -17.75 27.89 -25.48
N TYR A 225 -17.54 28.92 -26.30
CA TYR A 225 -16.31 29.73 -26.33
C TYR A 225 -16.36 30.93 -25.36
N GLY A 226 -17.40 31.06 -24.55
CA GLY A 226 -17.52 32.10 -23.53
C GLY A 226 -18.28 31.63 -22.28
N LEU A 227 -18.61 32.58 -21.39
CA LEU A 227 -19.06 32.30 -20.02
C LEU A 227 -20.53 31.86 -19.96
N ASP A 228 -21.30 32.04 -21.05
CA ASP A 228 -22.70 31.67 -21.09
C ASP A 228 -23.14 31.02 -22.42
N ARG A 229 -24.39 30.57 -22.44
CA ARG A 229 -24.96 29.75 -23.52
C ARG A 229 -25.27 30.52 -24.80
N SER A 230 -25.12 31.84 -24.79
CA SER A 230 -25.33 32.72 -25.93
C SER A 230 -24.07 32.91 -26.79
N ASP A 231 -22.91 32.52 -26.26
CA ASP A 231 -21.63 32.61 -26.95
C ASP A 231 -21.48 31.61 -28.11
N GLN A 232 -20.47 31.85 -28.95
CA GLN A 232 -20.12 30.96 -30.05
C GLN A 232 -19.93 29.52 -29.54
N ARG A 233 -20.40 28.53 -30.30
CA ARG A 233 -20.36 27.12 -29.90
C ARG A 233 -19.97 26.20 -31.03
N ASP A 234 -19.24 25.15 -30.70
CA ASP A 234 -18.99 23.99 -31.55
C ASP A 234 -19.57 22.75 -30.91
N GLY A 235 -20.12 21.83 -31.70
CA GLY A 235 -20.67 20.61 -31.14
C GLY A 235 -20.78 19.48 -32.13
N GLU A 236 -20.64 18.27 -31.61
CA GLU A 236 -20.73 17.01 -32.34
C GLU A 236 -21.77 16.12 -31.67
N THR A 237 -22.56 15.41 -32.48
CA THR A 237 -23.51 14.39 -32.00
C THR A 237 -22.97 13.03 -32.37
N TYR A 238 -22.87 12.14 -31.39
CA TYR A 238 -22.43 10.77 -31.55
C TYR A 238 -23.62 9.81 -31.49
N GLU A 239 -23.79 9.07 -32.57
CA GLU A 239 -24.74 7.96 -32.70
C GLU A 239 -23.96 6.64 -32.84
N GLY A 240 -24.63 5.50 -32.66
CA GLY A 240 -24.02 4.18 -32.71
C GLY A 240 -23.92 3.50 -31.34
N PRO A 241 -23.18 2.39 -31.19
CA PRO A 241 -23.04 1.68 -29.92
C PRO A 241 -22.63 2.58 -28.75
N VAL A 242 -23.19 2.35 -27.57
CA VAL A 242 -22.91 3.14 -26.36
C VAL A 242 -21.41 3.19 -26.03
N THR A 243 -20.68 2.09 -26.25
CA THR A 243 -19.22 2.02 -26.07
C THR A 243 -18.48 2.99 -27.00
N ALA A 244 -18.87 3.06 -28.27
CA ALA A 244 -18.31 4.01 -29.23
C ALA A 244 -18.68 5.45 -28.88
N GLN A 245 -19.92 5.71 -28.45
CA GLN A 245 -20.35 7.03 -28.00
C GLN A 245 -19.53 7.53 -26.80
N ILE A 246 -19.19 6.67 -25.84
CA ILE A 246 -18.32 7.01 -24.68
C ILE A 246 -16.92 7.40 -25.15
N VAL A 247 -16.32 6.60 -26.03
CA VAL A 247 -14.96 6.85 -26.54
C VAL A 247 -14.91 8.16 -27.32
N ASN A 248 -15.86 8.38 -28.22
CA ASN A 248 -15.93 9.59 -29.05
C ASN A 248 -16.20 10.85 -28.22
N ALA A 249 -17.11 10.79 -27.24
CA ALA A 249 -17.39 11.90 -26.33
C ALA A 249 -16.16 12.27 -25.48
N ARG A 250 -15.40 11.27 -25.02
CA ARG A 250 -14.13 11.50 -24.34
C ARG A 250 -13.13 12.19 -25.26
N GLU A 251 -13.00 11.73 -26.50
CA GLU A 251 -12.08 12.32 -27.47
C GLU A 251 -12.46 13.76 -27.83
N PHE A 252 -13.76 14.06 -27.92
CA PHE A 252 -14.25 15.43 -28.07
C PHE A 252 -13.77 16.34 -26.94
N VAL A 253 -13.96 15.92 -25.68
CA VAL A 253 -13.51 16.69 -24.52
C VAL A 253 -11.98 16.81 -24.53
N ALA A 254 -11.25 15.73 -24.80
CA ALA A 254 -9.78 15.75 -24.87
C ALA A 254 -9.24 16.71 -25.94
N LYS A 255 -9.90 16.75 -27.11
CA LYS A 255 -9.53 17.56 -28.27
C LYS A 255 -9.79 19.05 -28.05
N HIS A 256 -10.87 19.40 -27.38
CA HIS A 256 -11.31 20.80 -27.24
C HIS A 256 -10.91 21.45 -25.89
N VAL A 257 -10.39 20.68 -24.94
CA VAL A 257 -9.84 21.19 -23.64
C VAL A 257 -8.36 21.63 -23.74
N ARG A 258 -7.72 21.57 -24.92
CA ARG A 258 -6.33 22.05 -25.11
C ARG A 258 -6.21 23.22 -26.10
N ARG A 259 -5.37 24.20 -25.70
CA ARG A 259 -4.86 25.43 -26.35
C ARG A 259 -5.72 26.71 -26.23
N GLY A 260 -5.30 27.61 -25.32
CA GLY A 260 -4.67 28.87 -25.73
C GLY A 260 -5.53 30.11 -25.99
N GLU A 261 -6.68 30.30 -25.35
CA GLU A 261 -7.42 31.58 -25.41
C GLU A 261 -7.43 32.29 -24.05
N ARG A 262 -7.18 33.61 -24.06
CA ARG A 262 -7.07 34.47 -22.88
C ARG A 262 -8.43 35.08 -22.53
N PRO A 263 -8.86 35.10 -21.25
CA PRO A 263 -9.82 36.09 -20.78
C PRO A 263 -9.09 37.33 -20.23
N SER A 264 -9.63 38.52 -20.53
CA SER A 264 -9.10 39.83 -20.14
C SER A 264 -9.39 40.18 -18.67
N GLU A 265 -8.83 41.32 -18.25
CA GLU A 265 -8.48 41.83 -16.89
C GLU A 265 -9.45 41.64 -15.70
N ASP A 266 -10.66 41.10 -15.88
CA ASP A 266 -11.54 40.67 -14.78
C ASP A 266 -11.36 39.19 -14.37
N HIS A 267 -10.45 38.46 -15.04
CA HIS A 267 -10.25 37.03 -14.83
C HIS A 267 -8.83 36.71 -14.36
N ALA A 268 -8.72 36.23 -13.12
CA ALA A 268 -7.46 35.79 -12.55
C ALA A 268 -7.05 34.40 -13.07
N GLN A 269 -6.09 34.42 -14.00
CA GLN A 269 -5.05 33.41 -14.25
C GLN A 269 -5.46 31.98 -14.66
N ALA A 270 -5.51 31.73 -15.97
CA ALA A 270 -5.36 30.40 -16.56
C ALA A 270 -4.02 30.29 -17.32
N VAL A 271 -3.14 29.42 -16.81
CA VAL A 271 -1.88 28.96 -17.43
C VAL A 271 -2.07 27.45 -17.72
N PRO A 272 -1.54 26.85 -18.80
CA PRO A 272 -2.09 25.61 -19.37
C PRO A 272 -1.72 24.37 -18.57
N VAL A 273 -2.70 23.62 -18.02
CA VAL A 273 -2.43 22.40 -17.21
C VAL A 273 -3.47 21.27 -17.38
N TYR A 274 -3.70 20.73 -18.57
CA TYR A 274 -4.63 19.59 -18.71
C TYR A 274 -4.06 18.40 -19.47
N ALA A 275 -3.56 17.41 -18.73
CA ALA A 275 -3.32 16.05 -19.22
C ALA A 275 -4.08 14.96 -18.43
N PHE A 276 -4.53 15.24 -17.19
CA PHE A 276 -4.98 14.21 -16.22
C PHE A 276 -6.49 14.19 -15.81
N PRO A 277 -7.35 15.19 -16.10
CA PRO A 277 -8.79 15.09 -15.76
C PRO A 277 -9.64 14.24 -16.72
N MET A 278 -9.07 13.78 -17.83
CA MET A 278 -9.82 13.04 -18.87
C MET A 278 -10.34 11.67 -18.42
N ILE A 279 -9.69 11.05 -17.44
CA ILE A 279 -10.11 9.76 -16.89
C ILE A 279 -11.34 9.97 -16.00
N ALA A 280 -11.31 10.96 -15.10
CA ALA A 280 -12.48 11.34 -14.29
C ALA A 280 -13.68 11.72 -15.18
N VAL A 281 -13.45 12.52 -16.23
CA VAL A 281 -14.49 12.88 -17.22
C VAL A 281 -15.06 11.64 -17.91
N ARG A 282 -14.22 10.67 -18.29
CA ARG A 282 -14.65 9.40 -18.91
C ARG A 282 -15.58 8.62 -17.97
N GLU A 283 -15.19 8.45 -16.71
CA GLU A 283 -15.97 7.71 -15.72
C GLU A 283 -17.32 8.39 -15.42
N ILE A 284 -17.34 9.73 -15.35
CA ILE A 284 -18.56 10.51 -15.17
C ILE A 284 -19.51 10.35 -16.37
N ILE A 285 -18.99 10.40 -17.61
CA ILE A 285 -19.80 10.21 -18.83
C ILE A 285 -20.37 8.79 -18.91
N ALA A 286 -19.56 7.77 -18.57
CA ALA A 286 -20.02 6.38 -18.54
C ALA A 286 -21.16 6.19 -17.52
N ASN A 287 -21.02 6.73 -16.31
CA ASN A 287 -22.07 6.70 -15.30
C ASN A 287 -23.33 7.46 -15.75
N ALA A 288 -23.18 8.61 -16.40
CA ALA A 288 -24.33 9.37 -16.92
C ALA A 288 -25.15 8.59 -17.96
N LEU A 289 -24.51 7.71 -18.74
CA LEU A 289 -25.18 6.85 -19.71
C LEU A 289 -25.87 5.65 -19.06
N VAL A 290 -25.27 5.11 -17.99
CA VAL A 290 -25.81 3.99 -17.22
C VAL A 290 -27.01 4.39 -16.37
N HIS A 291 -26.98 5.55 -15.71
CA HIS A 291 -28.04 6.02 -14.81
C HIS A 291 -29.18 6.78 -15.51
N ARG A 292 -29.07 6.92 -16.82
CA ARG A 292 -30.07 7.56 -17.66
C ARG A 292 -31.41 6.84 -17.64
N ASP A 293 -32.49 7.62 -17.61
CA ASP A 293 -33.84 7.11 -17.82
C ASP A 293 -34.21 7.07 -19.31
N TYR A 294 -34.11 5.88 -19.90
CA TYR A 294 -34.42 5.64 -21.30
C TYR A 294 -35.93 5.56 -21.59
N SER A 295 -36.79 5.51 -20.55
CA SER A 295 -38.24 5.46 -20.73
C SER A 295 -38.83 6.80 -21.20
N HIS A 296 -38.12 7.91 -20.97
CA HIS A 296 -38.47 9.23 -21.49
C HIS A 296 -37.88 9.43 -22.90
N LEU A 297 -38.65 8.98 -23.91
CA LEU A 297 -38.36 8.87 -25.35
C LEU A 297 -37.80 10.11 -26.09
N LYS A 298 -37.55 11.24 -25.41
CA LYS A 298 -37.07 12.50 -26.01
C LYS A 298 -35.84 13.10 -25.35
N SER A 299 -35.23 12.42 -24.38
CA SER A 299 -33.98 12.89 -23.79
C SER A 299 -32.80 12.61 -24.72
N CYS A 300 -31.73 13.39 -24.63
CA CYS A 300 -30.39 13.08 -25.15
C CYS A 300 -29.40 13.42 -24.02
N VAL A 301 -28.30 12.69 -23.89
CA VAL A 301 -27.25 13.08 -22.94
C VAL A 301 -26.44 14.19 -23.59
N HIS A 302 -26.61 15.42 -23.10
CA HIS A 302 -25.85 16.55 -23.60
C HIS A 302 -24.64 16.81 -22.71
N VAL A 303 -23.44 16.64 -23.22
CA VAL A 303 -22.19 17.00 -22.53
C VAL A 303 -21.75 18.37 -23.03
N ARG A 304 -21.91 19.40 -22.22
CA ARG A 304 -21.41 20.75 -22.52
C ARG A 304 -20.07 20.93 -21.85
N VAL A 305 -19.12 21.48 -22.58
CA VAL A 305 -17.79 21.82 -22.10
C VAL A 305 -17.70 23.33 -22.06
N PHE A 306 -17.45 23.86 -20.88
CA PHE A 306 -17.07 25.25 -20.64
C PHE A 306 -15.59 25.27 -20.26
N ASP A 307 -15.00 26.46 -20.24
CA ASP A 307 -13.58 26.60 -19.92
C ASP A 307 -13.26 26.23 -18.45
N ASP A 308 -14.25 26.24 -17.56
CA ASP A 308 -14.10 25.97 -16.12
C ASP A 308 -14.85 24.70 -15.62
N ARG A 309 -15.78 24.15 -16.41
CA ARG A 309 -16.63 23.01 -15.99
C ARG A 309 -17.21 22.21 -17.16
N VAL A 310 -17.67 21.01 -16.86
CA VAL A 310 -18.42 20.15 -17.78
C VAL A 310 -19.86 20.02 -17.28
N GLU A 311 -20.85 20.39 -18.09
CA GLU A 311 -22.27 20.18 -17.75
C GLU A 311 -22.82 18.97 -18.51
N ILE A 312 -23.42 18.02 -17.81
CA ILE A 312 -24.11 16.86 -18.38
C ILE A 312 -25.61 17.05 -18.20
N SER A 313 -26.33 17.28 -19.29
CA SER A 313 -27.80 17.39 -19.28
C SER A 313 -28.48 16.08 -19.57
N SER A 314 -29.59 15.88 -18.87
CA SER A 314 -30.36 14.65 -18.85
C SER A 314 -29.65 13.37 -18.32
N PRO A 315 -28.84 13.43 -17.23
CA PRO A 315 -28.14 12.25 -16.69
C PRO A 315 -29.05 11.26 -15.94
N GLY A 316 -30.35 11.53 -15.79
CA GLY A 316 -31.18 10.82 -14.81
C GLY A 316 -30.79 11.17 -13.37
N GLY A 317 -31.46 10.56 -12.39
CA GLY A 317 -31.09 10.70 -10.98
C GLY A 317 -29.88 9.81 -10.63
N TRP A 318 -28.95 10.35 -9.85
CA TRP A 318 -27.88 9.58 -9.19
C TRP A 318 -28.47 9.02 -7.88
N ILE A 319 -28.04 7.82 -7.47
CA ILE A 319 -28.71 7.00 -6.44
C ILE A 319 -28.57 7.58 -5.02
N ASP A 320 -29.61 7.40 -4.19
CA ASP A 320 -29.75 7.56 -2.71
C ASP A 320 -29.23 8.84 -2.04
N HIS A 321 -28.50 9.68 -2.77
CA HIS A 321 -28.42 11.11 -2.55
C HIS A 321 -29.16 11.81 -3.69
N ASP A 322 -30.38 12.26 -3.40
CA ASP A 322 -31.03 13.27 -4.22
C ASP A 322 -30.11 14.50 -4.13
N ILE A 323 -29.17 14.69 -5.08
CA ILE A 323 -28.29 15.87 -5.09
C ILE A 323 -29.23 17.06 -4.99
N PRO A 324 -29.27 17.80 -3.87
CA PRO A 324 -30.21 18.87 -3.67
C PRO A 324 -30.05 19.88 -4.80
N ALA A 325 -31.17 20.31 -5.38
CA ALA A 325 -31.10 21.29 -6.46
C ALA A 325 -30.43 22.57 -5.92
N GLY A 326 -29.31 22.96 -6.54
CA GLY A 326 -28.62 24.21 -6.22
C GLY A 326 -27.41 24.12 -5.28
N GLU A 327 -27.05 22.94 -4.75
CA GLU A 327 -25.86 22.77 -3.89
C GLU A 327 -24.72 22.04 -4.60
N LYS A 328 -23.47 22.50 -4.36
CA LYS A 328 -22.24 21.88 -4.88
C LYS A 328 -21.78 20.81 -3.89
N HIS A 329 -21.56 19.60 -4.39
CA HIS A 329 -21.09 18.44 -3.63
C HIS A 329 -19.78 17.94 -4.19
N GLU A 330 -18.85 17.49 -3.37
CA GLU A 330 -17.66 16.83 -3.89
C GLU A 330 -18.03 15.46 -4.48
N LEU A 331 -17.39 15.10 -5.58
CA LEU A 331 -17.59 13.79 -6.23
C LEU A 331 -17.32 12.63 -5.24
N ALA A 332 -16.51 12.86 -4.20
CA ALA A 332 -16.22 11.91 -3.11
C ALA A 332 -17.41 11.53 -2.24
N GLU A 333 -18.41 12.39 -2.14
CA GLU A 333 -19.62 12.14 -1.35
C GLU A 333 -20.48 11.02 -1.97
N PHE A 334 -20.27 10.70 -3.25
CA PHE A 334 -21.10 9.76 -4.02
C PHE A 334 -20.52 8.33 -4.12
N ASN A 335 -19.40 8.03 -3.45
CA ASN A 335 -18.69 6.75 -3.55
C ASN A 335 -19.43 5.52 -2.98
N GLY A 336 -20.50 5.72 -2.21
CA GLY A 336 -21.00 4.71 -1.29
C GLY A 336 -22.27 3.94 -1.69
N GLN A 337 -23.00 4.35 -2.74
CA GLN A 337 -24.37 3.86 -2.95
C GLN A 337 -24.70 3.73 -4.44
N SER A 338 -24.65 2.51 -4.98
CA SER A 338 -25.12 2.22 -6.34
C SER A 338 -26.37 1.34 -6.32
N VAL A 339 -27.51 1.85 -6.79
CA VAL A 339 -28.77 1.12 -6.94
C VAL A 339 -29.13 1.01 -8.43
N LYS A 340 -29.57 -0.18 -8.79
CA LYS A 340 -29.50 -0.77 -10.13
C LYS A 340 -30.64 -0.33 -11.05
N ARG A 341 -30.62 0.90 -11.58
CA ARG A 341 -31.64 1.37 -12.55
C ARG A 341 -31.59 0.66 -13.91
N ASN A 342 -30.39 0.38 -14.45
CA ASN A 342 -30.18 -0.29 -15.75
C ASN A 342 -29.11 -1.40 -15.62
N TYR A 343 -29.35 -2.34 -14.70
CA TYR A 343 -28.37 -3.35 -14.27
C TYR A 343 -27.65 -4.04 -15.43
N ARG A 344 -28.39 -4.53 -16.44
CA ARG A 344 -27.81 -5.32 -17.53
C ARG A 344 -26.85 -4.50 -18.39
N LEU A 345 -27.21 -3.25 -18.73
CA LEU A 345 -26.32 -2.36 -19.47
C LEU A 345 -25.08 -1.99 -18.65
N ALA A 346 -25.25 -1.70 -17.34
CA ALA A 346 -24.15 -1.39 -16.43
C ALA A 346 -23.16 -2.55 -16.29
N HIS A 347 -23.69 -3.75 -16.09
CA HIS A 347 -22.94 -4.98 -15.90
C HIS A 347 -22.08 -5.30 -17.12
N LEU A 348 -22.67 -5.24 -18.33
CA LEU A 348 -21.96 -5.50 -19.57
C LEU A 348 -20.89 -4.43 -19.87
N LEU A 349 -21.13 -3.16 -19.53
CA LEU A 349 -20.09 -2.12 -19.65
C LEU A 349 -18.91 -2.34 -18.70
N SER A 350 -19.10 -2.93 -17.51
CA SER A 350 -17.98 -3.27 -16.62
C SER A 350 -17.09 -4.42 -17.10
N TRP A 351 -17.54 -5.19 -18.10
CA TRP A 351 -16.75 -6.28 -18.66
C TRP A 351 -15.65 -5.80 -19.58
N VAL A 352 -15.80 -4.62 -20.17
CA VAL A 352 -14.76 -3.99 -20.99
C VAL A 352 -13.83 -3.14 -20.14
N ARG A 353 -12.57 -2.95 -20.57
CA ARG A 353 -11.54 -2.15 -19.88
C ARG A 353 -11.90 -0.67 -19.67
N LEU A 354 -13.06 -0.24 -20.18
CA LEU A 354 -13.58 1.13 -20.10
C LEU A 354 -14.28 1.45 -18.77
N VAL A 355 -14.75 0.45 -18.01
CA VAL A 355 -15.46 0.64 -16.73
C VAL A 355 -14.99 -0.39 -15.71
N GLU A 356 -14.64 0.03 -14.48
CA GLU A 356 -14.04 -0.83 -13.44
C GLU A 356 -15.01 -1.68 -12.62
N GLY A 357 -16.32 -1.49 -12.81
CA GLY A 357 -17.37 -2.17 -12.06
C GLY A 357 -18.69 -1.38 -12.07
N GLU A 358 -19.76 -2.00 -11.58
CA GLU A 358 -21.05 -1.33 -11.38
C GLU A 358 -20.91 -0.22 -10.33
N GLY A 359 -20.99 1.05 -10.73
CA GLY A 359 -20.93 2.21 -9.83
C GLY A 359 -19.53 2.54 -9.26
N SER A 360 -18.44 1.90 -9.73
CA SER A 360 -17.09 2.05 -9.18
C SER A 360 -16.23 3.15 -9.81
N GLY A 361 -16.74 3.86 -10.83
CA GLY A 361 -15.99 4.92 -11.52
C GLY A 361 -15.65 6.13 -10.64
N ILE A 362 -16.44 6.36 -9.57
CA ILE A 362 -16.26 7.49 -8.64
C ILE A 362 -15.05 7.25 -7.72
N PRO A 363 -14.89 6.09 -7.03
CA PRO A 363 -13.67 5.78 -6.29
C PRO A 363 -12.39 5.84 -7.13
N SER A 364 -12.45 5.41 -8.40
CA SER A 364 -11.32 5.42 -9.34
C SER A 364 -10.94 6.85 -9.74
N ALA A 365 -11.93 7.66 -10.16
CA ALA A 365 -11.73 9.08 -10.45
C ALA A 365 -11.13 9.84 -9.24
N LEU A 366 -11.55 9.50 -8.02
CA LEU A 366 -11.05 10.13 -6.80
C LEU A 366 -9.68 9.65 -6.38
N ARG A 367 -9.39 8.36 -6.54
CA ARG A 367 -8.05 7.80 -6.35
C ARG A 367 -7.06 8.51 -7.26
N ASP A 368 -7.43 8.75 -8.51
CA ASP A 368 -6.58 9.45 -9.47
C ASP A 368 -6.46 10.94 -9.15
N CYS A 369 -7.55 11.62 -8.77
CA CYS A 369 -7.48 13.01 -8.29
C CYS A 369 -6.56 13.14 -7.07
N ARG A 370 -6.66 12.22 -6.10
CA ARG A 370 -5.81 12.16 -4.89
C ARG A 370 -4.35 11.86 -5.23
N THR A 371 -4.09 10.88 -6.10
CA THR A 371 -2.74 10.49 -6.53
C THR A 371 -2.04 11.62 -7.29
N THR A 372 -2.81 12.48 -7.97
CA THR A 372 -2.28 13.59 -8.78
C THR A 372 -2.35 14.95 -8.08
N GLY A 373 -2.91 15.03 -6.88
CA GLY A 373 -3.10 16.28 -6.13
C GLY A 373 -4.06 17.27 -6.79
N SER A 374 -4.93 16.79 -7.70
CA SER A 374 -5.97 17.61 -8.31
C SER A 374 -7.16 17.74 -7.37
N PRO A 375 -7.84 18.90 -7.30
CA PRO A 375 -9.04 19.03 -6.48
C PRO A 375 -10.10 18.02 -6.90
N ILE A 376 -10.81 17.45 -5.92
CA ILE A 376 -11.91 16.54 -6.18
C ILE A 376 -12.96 17.29 -7.03
N PRO A 377 -13.42 16.73 -8.17
CA PRO A 377 -14.43 17.39 -8.97
C PRO A 377 -15.69 17.66 -8.15
N THR A 378 -16.34 18.80 -8.34
CA THR A 378 -17.59 19.11 -7.64
C THR A 378 -18.78 18.92 -8.57
N VAL A 379 -19.81 18.25 -8.09
CA VAL A 379 -21.07 17.98 -8.76
C VAL A 379 -22.14 18.92 -8.23
N LEU A 380 -22.85 19.61 -9.12
CA LEU A 380 -23.98 20.49 -8.81
C LEU A 380 -25.16 20.03 -9.66
N ARG A 381 -26.31 19.76 -9.03
CA ARG A 381 -27.53 19.43 -9.79
C ARG A 381 -28.39 20.67 -9.94
N GLU A 382 -28.71 20.96 -11.20
CA GLU A 382 -29.70 21.96 -11.59
C GLU A 382 -30.92 21.25 -12.19
N LYS A 383 -32.02 21.99 -12.37
CA LYS A 383 -33.36 21.43 -12.62
C LYS A 383 -33.41 20.36 -13.74
N ASP A 384 -32.63 20.53 -14.81
CA ASP A 384 -32.63 19.64 -15.99
C ASP A 384 -31.25 19.05 -16.35
N PHE A 385 -30.19 19.36 -15.58
CA PHE A 385 -28.82 18.92 -15.87
C PHE A 385 -27.92 18.92 -14.63
N ILE A 386 -26.82 18.16 -14.69
CA ILE A 386 -25.79 18.08 -13.65
C ILE A 386 -24.54 18.77 -14.16
N THR A 387 -23.99 19.67 -13.38
CA THR A 387 -22.74 20.37 -13.63
C THR A 387 -21.62 19.70 -12.85
N VAL A 388 -20.58 19.23 -13.53
CA VAL A 388 -19.35 18.74 -12.89
C VAL A 388 -18.21 19.71 -13.17
N THR A 389 -17.73 20.35 -12.11
CA THR A 389 -16.58 21.25 -12.17
C THR A 389 -15.33 20.43 -11.94
N VAL A 390 -14.48 20.32 -12.95
CA VAL A 390 -13.21 19.62 -12.87
C VAL A 390 -12.12 20.68 -12.87
N TRP A 391 -11.48 20.86 -11.73
CA TRP A 391 -10.49 21.90 -11.57
C TRP A 391 -9.17 21.50 -12.23
N PRO A 392 -8.46 22.42 -12.89
CA PRO A 392 -7.05 22.23 -13.14
C PRO A 392 -6.31 22.10 -11.82
N ARG A 393 -5.09 21.56 -11.87
CA ARG A 393 -4.13 21.80 -10.80
C ARG A 393 -4.07 23.32 -10.54
N PRO A 394 -4.15 23.80 -9.29
CA PRO A 394 -4.01 25.23 -9.02
C PRO A 394 -2.66 25.72 -9.58
N PRO A 395 -2.61 26.88 -10.27
CA PRO A 395 -1.34 27.52 -10.52
C PRO A 395 -0.70 27.84 -9.17
N GLU A 396 0.61 27.76 -9.12
CA GLU A 396 1.40 28.16 -7.96
C GLU A 396 0.86 29.48 -7.39
N GLN A 397 0.45 29.46 -6.11
CA GLN A 397 0.71 30.61 -5.24
C GLN A 397 2.22 30.71 -5.08
N ALA A 398 2.85 31.23 -6.13
CA ALA A 398 4.19 31.74 -6.09
C ALA A 398 4.19 32.90 -5.08
N SER A 399 5.13 32.81 -4.14
CA SER A 399 5.54 33.91 -3.26
C SER A 399 4.67 34.13 -2.03
N GLN A 400 4.91 33.36 -0.96
CA GLN A 400 5.10 33.83 0.43
C GLN A 400 4.74 32.74 1.46
N ALA A 401 5.51 31.66 1.52
CA ALA A 401 5.75 30.88 2.75
C ALA A 401 6.83 29.82 2.47
N VAL A 402 8.01 30.25 2.03
CA VAL A 402 9.20 29.39 2.10
C VAL A 402 9.62 29.35 3.56
N ARG A 403 9.07 28.39 4.30
CA ARG A 403 9.66 27.71 5.47
C ARG A 403 8.62 26.73 5.99
N ASP A 404 9.00 25.45 6.06
CA ASP A 404 8.29 24.31 6.65
C ASP A 404 7.42 23.47 5.70
N VAL A 405 8.09 22.64 4.89
CA VAL A 405 7.48 21.42 4.34
C VAL A 405 7.66 20.29 5.37
N SER A 406 6.58 19.94 6.06
CA SER A 406 6.44 18.68 6.81
C SER A 406 5.75 17.62 5.93
N ILE A 407 6.10 16.34 6.10
CA ILE A 407 5.30 15.23 5.56
C ILE A 407 3.88 15.39 6.12
N ALA A 408 2.86 15.34 5.25
CA ALA A 408 1.47 15.40 5.68
C ALA A 408 1.22 14.33 6.76
N GLY A 409 0.89 14.78 7.97
CA GLY A 409 0.50 13.93 9.10
C GLY A 409 1.48 13.84 10.28
N THR A 410 2.77 14.14 10.13
CA THR A 410 3.75 13.87 11.23
C THR A 410 4.36 15.11 11.88
N GLY A 411 4.19 16.30 11.30
CA GLY A 411 4.88 17.51 11.78
C GLY A 411 6.41 17.41 11.76
N GLN A 412 6.98 16.32 11.21
CA GLN A 412 8.42 16.16 11.08
C GLN A 412 8.90 16.85 9.80
N ARG A 413 9.88 17.74 9.98
CA ARG A 413 10.67 18.29 8.88
C ARG A 413 11.39 17.12 8.19
N LEU A 414 11.24 17.03 6.87
CA LEU A 414 12.01 16.08 6.07
C LEU A 414 13.52 16.35 6.29
N PRO A 415 14.35 15.32 6.50
CA PRO A 415 15.76 15.48 6.77
C PRO A 415 16.45 16.21 5.61
N GLN A 416 17.45 17.03 5.94
CA GLN A 416 18.34 17.70 5.00
C GLN A 416 19.61 16.86 4.87
N PRO A 417 19.69 15.91 3.93
CA PRO A 417 20.86 15.04 3.80
C PRO A 417 22.11 15.87 3.49
N ARG A 418 23.25 15.49 4.06
CA ARG A 418 24.56 16.08 3.76
C ARG A 418 25.58 14.97 3.50
N THR A 419 25.44 14.30 2.35
CA THR A 419 26.17 13.07 2.06
C THR A 419 27.42 13.28 1.19
N LEU A 420 27.82 14.53 0.94
CA LEU A 420 29.00 14.84 0.14
C LEU A 420 30.28 14.24 0.74
N PRO A 421 31.14 13.59 -0.07
CA PRO A 421 32.43 13.07 0.39
C PRO A 421 33.38 14.22 0.73
N ARG A 422 34.42 13.96 1.53
CA ARG A 422 35.40 14.99 1.92
C ARG A 422 36.13 15.56 0.69
N GLY A 423 36.20 16.89 0.59
CA GLY A 423 36.99 17.60 -0.42
C GLY A 423 38.50 17.45 -0.21
N VAL A 424 39.26 17.74 -1.27
CA VAL A 424 40.74 17.69 -1.25
C VAL A 424 41.29 19.07 -0.90
N LYS A 425 42.08 19.17 0.17
CA LYS A 425 42.67 20.45 0.64
C LYS A 425 43.64 21.08 -0.37
N THR A 426 44.36 20.26 -1.14
CA THR A 426 45.29 20.70 -2.20
C THR A 426 44.59 20.62 -3.55
N PHE A 427 43.69 21.57 -3.81
CA PHE A 427 43.01 21.72 -5.09
C PHE A 427 43.61 22.89 -5.87
N VAL A 428 44.12 22.64 -7.07
CA VAL A 428 44.83 23.62 -7.92
C VAL A 428 44.61 23.33 -9.39
N GLY A 429 44.77 24.34 -10.25
CA GLY A 429 44.89 24.17 -11.70
C GLY A 429 43.57 23.86 -12.42
N ARG A 430 42.45 24.25 -11.81
CA ARG A 430 41.08 24.07 -12.32
C ARG A 430 40.20 25.30 -12.09
N GLU A 431 40.83 26.45 -11.92
CA GLU A 431 40.17 27.72 -11.59
C GLU A 431 39.27 28.19 -12.75
N ALA A 432 39.67 27.93 -14.00
CA ALA A 432 38.87 28.25 -15.18
C ALA A 432 37.60 27.40 -15.28
N GLU A 433 37.70 26.08 -15.06
CA GLU A 433 36.56 25.17 -15.10
C GLU A 433 35.62 25.39 -13.91
N LEU A 434 36.17 25.67 -12.71
CA LEU A 434 35.37 26.11 -11.57
C LEU A 434 34.62 27.42 -11.87
N GLY A 435 35.32 28.44 -12.39
CA GLY A 435 34.70 29.71 -12.76
C GLY A 435 33.61 29.54 -13.82
N TRP A 436 33.79 28.61 -14.75
CA TRP A 436 32.78 28.29 -15.76
C TRP A 436 31.53 27.62 -15.16
N LEU A 437 31.71 26.64 -14.27
CA LEU A 437 30.63 26.03 -13.49
C LEU A 437 29.88 27.07 -12.64
N GLU A 438 30.61 28.02 -12.05
CA GLU A 438 30.04 29.13 -11.26
C GLU A 438 29.32 30.17 -12.10
N SER A 439 29.73 30.39 -13.35
CA SER A 439 29.07 31.35 -14.25
C SER A 439 27.81 30.77 -14.91
N SER A 440 27.69 29.44 -14.97
CA SER A 440 26.60 28.72 -15.64
C SER A 440 25.49 28.29 -14.67
N LEU A 441 25.06 29.19 -13.78
CA LEU A 441 24.11 28.89 -12.71
C LEU A 441 22.68 28.56 -13.19
N ASP A 442 22.36 28.75 -14.46
CA ASP A 442 21.03 28.39 -14.98
C ASP A 442 20.94 26.94 -15.48
N ALA A 443 22.07 26.22 -15.56
CA ALA A 443 22.13 24.85 -16.07
C ALA A 443 21.67 23.79 -15.05
N GLY A 444 20.54 23.12 -15.26
CA GLY A 444 20.03 22.10 -14.33
C GLY A 444 20.94 20.88 -14.14
N VAL A 445 21.68 20.49 -15.19
CA VAL A 445 22.58 19.32 -15.18
C VAL A 445 23.94 19.71 -15.76
N PHE A 446 25.02 19.44 -15.01
CA PHE A 446 26.38 19.51 -15.52
C PHE A 446 26.94 18.11 -15.74
N LEU A 447 27.53 17.90 -16.91
CA LEU A 447 28.19 16.66 -17.27
C LEU A 447 29.71 16.89 -17.37
N ILE A 448 30.45 16.44 -16.36
CA ILE A 448 31.90 16.54 -16.29
C ILE A 448 32.52 15.28 -16.90
N THR A 449 33.13 15.44 -18.08
CA THR A 449 33.74 14.37 -18.87
C THR A 449 35.26 14.51 -18.92
N GLY A 450 35.98 13.42 -19.21
CA GLY A 450 37.44 13.46 -19.33
C GLY A 450 38.09 12.11 -19.09
N ALA A 451 39.35 11.98 -19.49
CA ALA A 451 40.14 10.75 -19.36
C ALA A 451 40.28 10.25 -17.90
N PRO A 452 40.58 8.97 -17.65
CA PRO A 452 40.87 8.47 -16.30
C PRO A 452 41.97 9.30 -15.62
N GLY A 453 41.83 9.58 -14.31
CA GLY A 453 42.87 10.29 -13.54
C GLY A 453 42.94 11.82 -13.74
N THR A 454 42.09 12.42 -14.59
CA THR A 454 42.06 13.88 -14.85
C THR A 454 41.49 14.74 -13.70
N GLY A 455 40.93 14.12 -12.66
CA GLY A 455 40.40 14.81 -11.48
C GLY A 455 38.91 15.19 -11.52
N LYS A 456 38.08 14.54 -12.37
CA LYS A 456 36.63 14.80 -12.49
C LYS A 456 35.89 14.78 -11.15
N THR A 457 36.03 13.70 -10.39
CA THR A 457 35.41 13.55 -9.06
C THR A 457 35.91 14.64 -8.11
N THR A 458 37.21 14.94 -8.13
CA THR A 458 37.79 15.99 -7.28
C THR A 458 37.24 17.38 -7.59
N LEU A 459 37.10 17.74 -8.87
CA LEU A 459 36.47 18.99 -9.30
C LEU A 459 35.01 19.03 -8.85
N ALA A 460 34.24 17.97 -9.11
CA ALA A 460 32.82 17.91 -8.79
C ALA A 460 32.55 18.02 -7.29
N VAL A 461 33.33 17.32 -6.45
CA VAL A 461 33.23 17.37 -4.99
C VAL A 461 33.64 18.74 -4.45
N ASN A 462 34.73 19.34 -4.95
CA ASN A 462 35.15 20.66 -4.47
C ASN A 462 34.18 21.77 -4.89
N PHE A 463 33.67 21.73 -6.13
CA PHE A 463 32.60 22.62 -6.55
C PHE A 463 31.35 22.42 -5.68
N ALA A 464 30.96 21.16 -5.42
CA ALA A 464 29.81 20.85 -4.56
C ALA A 464 29.95 21.42 -3.14
N HIS A 465 31.14 21.37 -2.53
CA HIS A 465 31.40 22.01 -1.24
C HIS A 465 31.36 23.54 -1.32
N GLN A 466 31.86 24.15 -2.40
CA GLN A 466 31.83 25.60 -2.58
C GLN A 466 30.40 26.15 -2.71
N VAL A 467 29.50 25.41 -3.39
CA VAL A 467 28.12 25.85 -3.60
C VAL A 467 27.12 25.23 -2.62
N ALA A 468 27.56 24.39 -1.67
CA ALA A 468 26.70 23.65 -0.75
C ALA A 468 25.68 24.55 -0.02
N ASP A 469 26.11 25.74 0.42
CA ASP A 469 25.26 26.70 1.13
C ASP A 469 24.12 27.27 0.27
N ARG A 470 24.23 27.19 -1.07
CA ARG A 470 23.17 27.61 -2.01
C ARG A 470 22.06 26.56 -2.13
N TYR A 471 22.31 25.34 -1.68
CA TYR A 471 21.38 24.20 -1.70
C TYR A 471 21.08 23.74 -0.26
N PRO A 472 20.36 24.56 0.53
CA PRO A 472 20.15 24.32 1.96
C PRO A 472 19.21 23.15 2.25
N ASP A 473 18.43 22.70 1.27
CA ASP A 473 17.44 21.64 1.48
C ASP A 473 18.08 20.24 1.46
N GLY A 474 19.33 20.13 0.99
CA GLY A 474 20.16 18.94 1.13
C GLY A 474 21.12 18.70 -0.04
N GLN A 475 22.11 17.86 0.21
CA GLN A 475 23.08 17.36 -0.75
C GLN A 475 23.10 15.83 -0.75
N LEU A 476 22.91 15.25 -1.93
CA LEU A 476 22.90 13.81 -2.19
C LEU A 476 24.12 13.41 -3.02
N TYR A 477 24.77 12.33 -2.64
CA TYR A 477 25.92 11.76 -3.33
C TYR A 477 25.74 10.26 -3.54
N VAL A 478 26.06 9.78 -4.74
CA VAL A 478 26.21 8.35 -5.02
C VAL A 478 27.32 8.14 -6.03
N ASP A 479 28.13 7.11 -5.80
CA ASP A 479 29.08 6.57 -6.78
C ASP A 479 28.38 5.46 -7.56
N LEU A 480 28.17 5.67 -8.86
CA LEU A 480 27.46 4.76 -9.76
C LEU A 480 28.32 3.58 -10.23
N ARG A 481 29.61 3.54 -9.87
CA ARG A 481 30.53 2.42 -10.11
C ARG A 481 30.59 1.97 -11.58
N GLY A 482 30.35 2.89 -12.50
CA GLY A 482 30.18 2.60 -13.93
C GLY A 482 31.39 1.97 -14.61
N PHE A 483 32.59 2.22 -14.08
CA PHE A 483 33.85 1.72 -14.63
C PHE A 483 34.66 0.92 -13.60
N SER A 484 34.00 0.34 -12.58
CA SER A 484 34.66 -0.52 -11.59
C SER A 484 35.05 -1.87 -12.22
N PRO A 485 36.25 -2.44 -11.93
CA PRO A 485 36.74 -3.66 -12.58
C PRO A 485 36.03 -4.96 -12.16
N SER A 486 35.43 -4.97 -10.96
CA SER A 486 35.06 -6.20 -10.24
C SER A 486 33.66 -6.13 -9.60
N GLY A 487 32.86 -5.12 -9.96
CA GLY A 487 31.50 -4.95 -9.42
C GLY A 487 30.51 -4.51 -10.49
N ARG A 488 29.24 -4.88 -10.33
CA ARG A 488 28.14 -4.41 -11.17
C ARG A 488 27.96 -2.90 -10.98
N PRO A 489 27.77 -2.11 -12.06
CA PRO A 489 27.40 -0.70 -11.94
C PRO A 489 26.10 -0.55 -11.12
N VAL A 490 26.06 0.42 -10.21
CA VAL A 490 24.89 0.69 -9.38
C VAL A 490 23.70 0.99 -10.29
N GLN A 491 22.62 0.25 -10.11
CA GLN A 491 21.41 0.46 -10.90
C GLN A 491 20.66 1.68 -10.40
N ALA A 492 19.91 2.34 -11.28
CA ALA A 492 19.14 3.52 -10.89
C ALA A 492 18.13 3.21 -9.76
N ALA A 493 17.58 1.99 -9.73
CA ALA A 493 16.69 1.53 -8.67
C ALA A 493 17.36 1.49 -7.29
N GLU A 494 18.64 1.11 -7.23
CA GLU A 494 19.44 1.04 -6.00
C GLU A 494 19.86 2.44 -5.54
N ALA A 495 20.30 3.29 -6.47
CA ALA A 495 20.64 4.68 -6.17
C ALA A 495 19.41 5.48 -5.68
N LEU A 496 18.22 5.24 -6.24
CA LEU A 496 16.97 5.85 -5.77
C LEU A 496 16.60 5.38 -4.37
N LEU A 497 16.86 4.11 -4.01
CA LEU A 497 16.66 3.65 -2.64
C LEU A 497 17.51 4.45 -1.66
N LEU A 498 18.81 4.64 -1.97
CA LEU A 498 19.71 5.45 -1.15
C LEU A 498 19.24 6.90 -1.03
N PHE A 499 18.76 7.50 -2.11
CA PHE A 499 18.28 8.88 -2.11
C PHE A 499 16.98 9.04 -1.34
N LEU A 500 16.01 8.15 -1.54
CA LEU A 500 14.72 8.19 -0.86
C LEU A 500 14.88 7.90 0.65
N ASP A 501 15.75 6.96 1.03
CA ASP A 501 16.11 6.69 2.43
C ASP A 501 16.78 7.93 3.07
N ALA A 502 17.73 8.55 2.39
CA ALA A 502 18.38 9.79 2.85
C ALA A 502 17.43 11.00 2.94
N LEU A 503 16.36 11.01 2.14
CA LEU A 503 15.29 12.01 2.16
C LEU A 503 14.20 11.70 3.20
N GLY A 504 14.31 10.61 3.96
CA GLY A 504 13.41 10.26 5.04
C GLY A 504 12.14 9.51 4.62
N VAL A 505 12.14 8.89 3.43
CA VAL A 505 11.04 8.01 3.00
C VAL A 505 11.13 6.69 3.75
N SER A 506 10.04 6.30 4.43
CA SER A 506 9.99 5.02 5.12
C SER A 506 10.08 3.86 4.12
N ARG A 507 10.72 2.77 4.53
CA ARG A 507 10.95 1.60 3.66
C ARG A 507 9.67 0.90 3.22
N GLN A 508 8.56 1.14 3.91
CA GLN A 508 7.23 0.63 3.57
C GLN A 508 6.51 1.48 2.50
N ALA A 509 6.73 2.80 2.50
CA ALA A 509 6.23 3.70 1.47
C ALA A 509 7.05 3.63 0.17
N MET A 510 8.16 2.89 0.19
CA MET A 510 9.08 2.75 -0.92
C MET A 510 8.47 1.85 -2.00
N PRO A 511 8.16 2.37 -3.19
CA PRO A 511 7.60 1.54 -4.26
C PRO A 511 8.57 0.45 -4.68
N VAL A 512 8.09 -0.68 -5.19
CA VAL A 512 8.98 -1.78 -5.62
C VAL A 512 9.46 -1.56 -7.05
N GLU A 513 8.62 -0.96 -7.88
CA GLU A 513 8.88 -0.65 -9.28
C GLU A 513 9.75 0.60 -9.43
N LEU A 514 10.72 0.54 -10.35
CA LEU A 514 11.65 1.64 -10.63
C LEU A 514 10.92 2.95 -10.98
N ASP A 515 9.94 2.90 -11.88
CA ASP A 515 9.21 4.09 -12.33
C ASP A 515 8.44 4.77 -11.20
N ALA A 516 7.90 3.98 -10.27
CA ALA A 516 7.22 4.50 -9.09
C ALA A 516 8.21 5.14 -8.10
N ARG A 517 9.41 4.57 -7.91
CA ARG A 517 10.49 5.21 -7.14
C ARG A 517 10.97 6.51 -7.78
N VAL A 518 11.08 6.55 -9.10
CA VAL A 518 11.44 7.76 -9.86
C VAL A 518 10.41 8.86 -9.63
N ALA A 519 9.12 8.52 -9.74
CA ALA A 519 8.03 9.45 -9.52
C ALA A 519 8.02 9.98 -8.08
N LEU A 520 8.21 9.10 -7.09
CA LEU A 520 8.29 9.48 -5.67
C LEU A 520 9.49 10.40 -5.40
N TYR A 521 10.68 10.03 -5.89
CA TYR A 521 11.90 10.83 -5.74
C TYR A 521 11.72 12.23 -6.33
N ARG A 522 11.22 12.32 -7.57
CA ARG A 522 10.93 13.61 -8.22
C ARG A 522 9.89 14.43 -7.48
N SER A 523 8.91 13.79 -6.85
CA SER A 523 7.88 14.46 -6.05
C SER A 523 8.44 15.04 -4.75
N ILE A 524 9.36 14.32 -4.08
CA ILE A 524 9.95 14.77 -2.81
C ILE A 524 10.94 15.91 -3.02
N VAL A 525 11.76 15.83 -4.07
CA VAL A 525 12.74 16.89 -4.40
C VAL A 525 12.11 18.06 -5.16
N ALA A 526 10.84 17.97 -5.54
CA ALA A 526 10.13 19.07 -6.19
C ALA A 526 10.05 20.30 -5.27
N GLY A 527 10.42 21.47 -5.80
CA GLY A 527 10.39 22.74 -5.05
C GLY A 527 11.47 22.87 -3.98
N ARG A 528 12.47 21.97 -3.96
CA ARG A 528 13.63 22.05 -3.08
C ARG A 528 14.86 22.49 -3.84
N ARG A 529 15.76 23.17 -3.13
CA ARG A 529 17.10 23.48 -3.61
C ARG A 529 18.06 22.40 -3.13
N MET A 530 18.15 21.34 -3.93
CA MET A 530 19.01 20.19 -3.67
C MET A 530 20.22 20.19 -4.60
N LEU A 531 21.35 19.69 -4.11
CA LEU A 531 22.51 19.33 -4.93
C LEU A 531 22.63 17.82 -5.02
N VAL A 532 22.71 17.27 -6.23
CA VAL A 532 22.84 15.83 -6.48
C VAL A 532 24.15 15.57 -7.23
N LEU A 533 25.06 14.80 -6.65
CA LEU A 533 26.32 14.41 -7.25
C LEU A 533 26.30 12.92 -7.61
N LEU A 534 26.28 12.64 -8.91
CA LEU A 534 26.30 11.32 -9.52
C LEU A 534 27.70 11.04 -10.05
N ASP A 535 28.52 10.35 -9.27
CA ASP A 535 29.91 10.09 -9.61
C ASP A 535 30.05 8.79 -10.43
N ASN A 536 30.99 8.77 -11.38
CA ASN A 536 31.41 7.57 -12.11
C ASN A 536 30.31 6.89 -12.95
N ALA A 537 29.44 7.66 -13.62
CA ALA A 537 28.36 7.13 -14.46
C ALA A 537 28.89 6.47 -15.75
N ARG A 538 28.43 5.26 -16.11
CA ARG A 538 28.79 4.59 -17.38
C ARG A 538 27.86 4.95 -18.53
N SER A 539 26.56 5.03 -18.26
CA SER A 539 25.52 5.21 -19.28
C SER A 539 24.46 6.22 -18.84
N SER A 540 23.75 6.78 -19.82
CA SER A 540 22.63 7.71 -19.56
C SER A 540 21.49 7.03 -18.81
N GLU A 541 21.29 5.72 -19.02
CA GLU A 541 20.26 4.92 -18.35
C GLU A 541 20.42 4.89 -16.82
N GLN A 542 21.67 4.92 -16.31
CA GLN A 542 21.92 5.02 -14.87
C GLN A 542 21.53 6.39 -14.30
N VAL A 543 21.60 7.44 -15.12
CA VAL A 543 21.50 8.83 -14.69
C VAL A 543 20.08 9.38 -14.83
N LEU A 544 19.40 9.09 -15.95
CA LEU A 544 18.09 9.66 -16.28
C LEU A 544 17.03 9.46 -15.18
N PRO A 545 16.92 8.30 -14.53
CA PRO A 545 15.92 8.10 -13.46
C PRO A 545 16.28 8.87 -12.17
N LEU A 546 17.54 9.27 -11.99
CA LEU A 546 18.05 10.02 -10.84
C LEU A 546 17.97 11.55 -11.03
N LEU A 547 17.58 12.01 -12.23
CA LEU A 547 17.43 13.43 -12.50
C LEU A 547 16.17 13.99 -11.81
N PRO A 548 16.29 15.05 -11.00
CA PRO A 548 15.16 15.77 -10.42
C PRO A 548 14.39 16.49 -11.53
N GLY A 549 13.07 16.63 -11.36
CA GLY A 549 12.22 17.32 -12.32
C GLY A 549 12.16 18.85 -12.13
N SER A 550 12.95 19.42 -11.22
CA SER A 550 12.89 20.84 -10.84
C SER A 550 14.17 21.59 -11.21
N PRO A 551 14.08 22.83 -11.74
CA PRO A 551 15.24 23.66 -12.06
C PRO A 551 15.97 24.19 -10.81
N GLN A 552 15.36 24.08 -9.63
CA GLN A 552 15.97 24.48 -8.36
C GLN A 552 16.99 23.45 -7.85
N CYS A 553 16.92 22.22 -8.36
CA CYS A 553 17.89 21.18 -8.08
C CYS A 553 19.03 21.25 -9.09
N ARG A 554 20.26 21.05 -8.61
CA ARG A 554 21.43 20.91 -9.48
C ARG A 554 21.92 19.48 -9.48
N VAL A 555 22.21 18.97 -10.67
CA VAL A 555 22.86 17.66 -10.82
C VAL A 555 24.27 17.83 -11.38
N LEU A 556 25.26 17.27 -10.69
CA LEU A 556 26.63 17.11 -11.15
C LEU A 556 26.82 15.63 -11.53
N VAL A 557 27.18 15.36 -12.78
CA VAL A 557 27.45 14.00 -13.26
C VAL A 557 28.91 13.92 -13.67
N THR A 558 29.66 12.95 -13.13
CA THR A 558 31.00 12.66 -13.64
C THR A 558 30.99 11.38 -14.48
N SER A 559 31.64 11.41 -15.64
CA SER A 559 31.73 10.23 -16.50
C SER A 559 33.03 10.19 -17.31
N ARG A 560 33.44 9.00 -17.74
CA ARG A 560 34.46 8.82 -18.78
C ARG A 560 33.83 8.78 -20.18
N ALA A 561 32.53 8.47 -20.27
CA ALA A 561 31.77 8.48 -21.50
C ALA A 561 31.19 9.87 -21.77
N ARG A 562 30.88 10.16 -23.04
CA ARG A 562 30.31 11.45 -23.46
C ARG A 562 28.81 11.61 -23.13
N LEU A 563 28.11 10.50 -22.79
CA LEU A 563 26.68 10.45 -22.45
C LEU A 563 25.80 11.36 -23.33
N ALA A 564 25.86 11.19 -24.65
CA ALA A 564 25.27 12.11 -25.63
C ALA A 564 23.76 12.36 -25.43
N ASP A 565 23.01 11.37 -24.94
CA ASP A 565 21.57 11.52 -24.65
C ASP A 565 21.29 12.57 -23.57
N LEU A 566 22.15 12.73 -22.56
CA LEU A 566 21.99 13.74 -21.51
C LEU A 566 22.12 15.16 -22.08
N VAL A 567 23.05 15.36 -23.01
CA VAL A 567 23.26 16.63 -23.69
C VAL A 567 22.09 16.92 -24.65
N ALA A 568 21.66 15.92 -25.42
CA ALA A 568 20.66 16.09 -26.47
C ALA A 568 19.21 16.17 -25.96
N LYS A 569 18.87 15.49 -24.86
CA LYS A 569 17.47 15.34 -24.38
C LYS A 569 17.20 16.02 -23.04
N ASN A 570 18.23 16.40 -22.30
CA ASN A 570 18.12 16.95 -20.93
C ASN A 570 18.94 18.23 -20.73
N ASP A 571 19.35 18.88 -21.84
CA ASP A 571 20.09 20.14 -21.87
C ASP A 571 21.32 20.16 -20.93
N ALA A 572 21.97 19.00 -20.77
CA ALA A 572 23.13 18.89 -19.89
C ALA A 572 24.30 19.71 -20.45
N VAL A 573 24.82 20.61 -19.61
CA VAL A 573 25.95 21.46 -19.95
C VAL A 573 27.24 20.67 -19.73
N GLN A 574 27.96 20.39 -20.81
CA GLN A 574 29.16 19.55 -20.77
C GLN A 574 30.41 20.37 -20.40
N VAL A 575 31.14 19.90 -19.39
CA VAL A 575 32.51 20.34 -19.07
C VAL A 575 33.46 19.22 -19.45
N ALA A 576 34.31 19.46 -20.44
CA ALA A 576 35.38 18.52 -20.79
C ALA A 576 36.65 18.89 -20.01
N LEU A 577 37.10 17.97 -19.14
CA LEU A 577 38.36 18.10 -18.43
C LEU A 577 39.49 17.48 -19.24
N ASN A 578 40.40 18.35 -19.66
CA ASN A 578 41.68 17.97 -20.24
C ASN A 578 42.70 17.67 -19.13
N VAL A 579 43.83 17.09 -19.49
CA VAL A 579 44.99 16.99 -18.60
C VAL A 579 45.49 18.38 -18.18
N PHE A 580 46.27 18.47 -17.10
CA PHE A 580 46.88 19.73 -16.70
C PHE A 580 47.86 20.21 -17.76
N ASP A 581 47.85 21.53 -17.97
CA ASP A 581 48.95 22.17 -18.67
C ASP A 581 50.20 22.21 -17.78
N ARG A 582 51.31 22.63 -18.39
CA ARG A 582 52.61 22.71 -17.72
C ARG A 582 52.56 23.54 -16.44
N SER A 583 51.81 24.65 -16.43
CA SER A 583 51.76 25.58 -15.31
C SER A 583 50.96 25.02 -14.12
N ALA A 584 49.81 24.40 -14.40
CA ALA A 584 48.98 23.73 -13.41
C ALA A 584 49.70 22.52 -12.79
N GLY A 585 50.43 21.75 -13.61
CA GLY A 585 51.24 20.62 -13.13
C GLY A 585 52.39 21.05 -12.22
N ILE A 586 53.13 22.11 -12.57
CA ILE A 586 54.19 22.67 -11.73
C ILE A 586 53.62 23.21 -10.42
N THR A 587 52.47 23.88 -10.47
CA THR A 587 51.79 24.40 -9.26
C THR A 587 51.42 23.25 -8.32
N LEU A 588 50.91 22.13 -8.84
CA LEU A 588 50.63 20.94 -8.05
C LEU A 588 51.90 20.34 -7.42
N LEU A 589 52.99 20.23 -8.18
CA LEU A 589 54.28 19.73 -7.66
C LEU A 589 54.81 20.63 -6.54
N SER A 590 54.75 21.96 -6.71
CA SER A 590 55.23 22.93 -5.73
C SER A 590 54.43 22.87 -4.43
N ARG A 591 53.10 22.66 -4.52
CA ARG A 591 52.25 22.43 -3.33
C ARG A 591 52.58 21.14 -2.58
N CYS A 592 53.12 20.13 -3.27
CA CYS A 592 53.47 18.84 -2.67
C CYS A 592 54.92 18.78 -2.17
N LEU A 593 55.86 19.44 -2.85
CA LEU A 593 57.30 19.36 -2.62
C LEU A 593 57.91 20.61 -1.96
N GLY A 594 57.16 21.72 -1.95
CA GLY A 594 57.66 23.05 -1.58
C GLY A 594 58.18 23.82 -2.79
N ASP A 595 57.95 25.14 -2.79
CA ASP A 595 58.33 26.03 -3.90
C ASP A 595 59.86 26.03 -4.09
N ASP A 596 60.65 26.04 -3.00
CA ASP A 596 62.12 26.06 -3.04
C ASP A 596 62.75 24.92 -3.86
N ARG A 597 62.18 23.70 -3.80
CA ARG A 597 62.73 22.53 -4.50
C ARG A 597 62.36 22.52 -5.98
N VAL A 598 61.18 23.02 -6.32
CA VAL A 598 60.71 23.11 -7.71
C VAL A 598 61.41 24.24 -8.44
N ASP A 599 61.60 25.38 -7.77
CA ASP A 599 62.28 26.56 -8.32
C ASP A 599 63.79 26.33 -8.49
N ALA A 600 64.39 25.42 -7.71
CA ALA A 600 65.79 25.02 -7.86
C ALA A 600 66.04 24.18 -9.13
N GLU A 601 65.06 23.40 -9.61
CA GLU A 601 65.17 22.53 -10.79
C GLU A 601 63.95 22.64 -11.72
N PRO A 602 63.67 23.83 -12.31
CA PRO A 602 62.42 24.09 -13.02
C PRO A 602 62.28 23.29 -14.33
N GLU A 603 63.40 22.98 -14.99
CA GLU A 603 63.40 22.13 -16.19
C GLU A 603 63.10 20.67 -15.87
N ALA A 604 63.59 20.14 -14.75
CA ALA A 604 63.31 18.78 -14.32
C ALA A 604 61.86 18.63 -13.85
N ALA A 605 61.35 19.60 -13.09
CA ALA A 605 59.94 19.65 -12.70
C ALA A 605 59.02 19.71 -13.92
N ALA A 606 59.36 20.48 -14.95
CA ALA A 606 58.62 20.52 -16.20
C ALA A 606 58.60 19.17 -16.93
N LYS A 607 59.74 18.46 -16.98
CA LYS A 607 59.82 17.12 -17.56
C LYS A 607 58.99 16.10 -16.80
N LEU A 608 58.94 16.17 -15.46
CA LEU A 608 58.05 15.32 -14.67
C LEU A 608 56.58 15.54 -15.01
N VAL A 609 56.16 16.81 -15.21
CA VAL A 609 54.80 17.13 -15.67
C VAL A 609 54.50 16.53 -17.05
N GLU A 610 55.45 16.66 -17.98
CA GLU A 610 55.34 16.12 -19.33
C GLU A 610 55.25 14.58 -19.34
N TYR A 611 56.12 13.89 -18.60
CA TYR A 611 56.14 12.44 -18.50
C TYR A 611 54.95 11.85 -17.74
N CYS A 612 54.31 12.61 -16.86
CA CYS A 612 53.02 12.24 -16.27
C CYS A 612 51.83 12.47 -17.23
N GLY A 613 52.07 12.96 -18.46
CA GLY A 613 51.03 13.34 -19.40
C GLY A 613 50.11 14.45 -18.88
N GLY A 614 50.60 15.27 -17.93
CA GLY A 614 49.78 16.27 -17.23
C GLY A 614 48.66 15.69 -16.36
N LEU A 615 48.66 14.40 -16.05
CA LEU A 615 47.57 13.79 -15.28
C LEU A 615 47.72 14.09 -13.78
N PRO A 616 46.71 14.73 -13.13
CA PRO A 616 46.80 15.09 -11.72
C PRO A 616 47.07 13.92 -10.78
N LEU A 617 46.50 12.74 -11.06
CA LEU A 617 46.73 11.54 -10.24
C LEU A 617 48.19 11.06 -10.36
N ALA A 618 48.73 10.96 -11.57
CA ALA A 618 50.11 10.54 -11.79
C ALA A 618 51.11 11.53 -11.16
N LEU A 619 50.84 12.83 -11.30
CA LEU A 619 51.65 13.88 -10.70
C LEU A 619 51.67 13.83 -9.18
N ARG A 620 50.54 13.54 -8.52
CA ARG A 620 50.51 13.39 -7.06
C ARG A 620 51.31 12.18 -6.58
N ILE A 621 51.31 11.09 -7.35
CA ILE A 621 52.08 9.89 -7.04
C ILE A 621 53.58 10.16 -7.19
N VAL A 622 53.98 10.78 -8.30
CA VAL A 622 55.38 11.18 -8.54
C VAL A 622 55.84 12.21 -7.51
N ALA A 623 55.00 13.19 -7.16
CA ALA A 623 55.30 14.17 -6.12
C ALA A 623 55.46 13.51 -4.75
N ALA A 624 54.61 12.55 -4.40
CA ALA A 624 54.75 11.81 -3.15
C ALA A 624 56.04 10.97 -3.13
N HIS A 625 56.40 10.35 -4.25
CA HIS A 625 57.65 9.60 -4.39
C HIS A 625 58.88 10.51 -4.26
N ALA A 626 58.86 11.67 -4.91
CA ALA A 626 59.91 12.68 -4.78
C ALA A 626 59.98 13.26 -3.35
N ALA A 627 58.85 13.41 -2.65
CA ALA A 627 58.82 13.84 -1.26
C ALA A 627 59.43 12.78 -0.31
N ALA A 628 59.24 11.50 -0.61
CA ALA A 628 59.82 10.39 0.14
C ALA A 628 61.34 10.26 -0.05
N HIS A 629 61.89 10.77 -1.15
CA HIS A 629 63.32 10.77 -1.45
C HIS A 629 63.85 12.21 -1.65
N PRO A 630 63.95 13.00 -0.56
CA PRO A 630 64.45 14.38 -0.62
C PRO A 630 65.90 14.50 -1.08
N GLU A 631 66.70 13.45 -0.95
CA GLU A 631 68.11 13.37 -1.32
C GLU A 631 68.37 13.30 -2.83
N PHE A 632 67.39 12.89 -3.63
CA PHE A 632 67.55 12.80 -5.09
C PHE A 632 67.13 14.10 -5.78
N PRO A 633 67.96 14.63 -6.70
CA PRO A 633 67.56 15.72 -7.60
C PRO A 633 66.35 15.34 -8.46
N LEU A 634 65.47 16.31 -8.74
CA LEU A 634 64.29 16.07 -9.59
C LEU A 634 64.69 15.60 -10.98
N GLN A 635 65.87 15.99 -11.48
CA GLN A 635 66.39 15.55 -12.77
C GLN A 635 66.64 14.04 -12.85
N VAL A 636 67.09 13.42 -11.74
CA VAL A 636 67.31 11.96 -11.68
C VAL A 636 65.97 11.23 -11.78
N LEU A 637 64.98 11.70 -10.99
CA LEU A 637 63.62 11.16 -11.02
C LEU A 637 62.98 11.34 -12.42
N ALA A 638 63.15 12.48 -13.07
CA ALA A 638 62.62 12.68 -14.43
C ALA A 638 63.21 11.67 -15.43
N GLY A 639 64.51 11.35 -15.32
CA GLY A 639 65.18 10.37 -16.16
C GLY A 639 64.61 8.95 -15.98
N GLU A 640 64.45 8.51 -14.75
CA GLU A 640 63.89 7.19 -14.45
C GLU A 640 62.44 7.06 -14.99
N LEU A 641 61.64 8.14 -14.93
CA LEU A 641 60.21 8.11 -15.33
C LEU A 641 60.08 7.95 -16.83
N ASN A 642 60.93 8.65 -17.58
CA ASN A 642 61.04 8.53 -19.02
C ASN A 642 61.40 7.10 -19.44
N ASP A 643 62.35 6.47 -18.75
CA ASP A 643 62.75 5.09 -19.05
C ASP A 643 61.63 4.08 -18.79
N ALA A 644 60.84 4.29 -17.73
CA ALA A 644 59.66 3.47 -17.44
C ALA A 644 58.54 3.67 -18.48
N ASN A 645 58.25 4.92 -18.87
CA ASN A 645 57.29 5.25 -19.92
C ASN A 645 57.64 4.58 -21.25
N ASN A 646 58.90 4.69 -21.69
CA ASN A 646 59.35 4.10 -22.96
C ASN A 646 59.21 2.58 -22.99
N ARG A 647 59.41 1.88 -21.85
CA ARG A 647 59.20 0.44 -21.75
C ARG A 647 57.72 0.05 -21.81
N LEU A 648 56.84 0.83 -21.19
CA LEU A 648 55.40 0.53 -21.09
C LEU A 648 54.61 0.99 -22.32
N ALA A 649 55.02 2.07 -23.00
CA ALA A 649 54.41 2.55 -24.24
C ALA A 649 54.52 1.51 -25.37
N VAL A 650 55.63 0.77 -25.44
CA VAL A 650 55.84 -0.34 -26.37
C VAL A 650 54.85 -1.50 -26.13
N LEU A 651 54.33 -1.64 -24.91
CA LEU A 651 53.44 -2.74 -24.51
C LEU A 651 51.94 -2.36 -24.51
N ALA A 652 51.61 -1.09 -24.27
CA ALA A 652 50.24 -0.63 -24.03
C ALA A 652 49.50 -0.10 -25.28
N GLY A 653 50.21 0.24 -26.37
CA GLY A 653 49.61 0.70 -27.63
C GLY A 653 49.04 2.13 -27.63
N ASP A 654 49.08 2.84 -26.48
CA ASP A 654 48.85 4.29 -26.37
C ASP A 654 49.80 4.94 -25.34
N ASP A 655 50.09 6.25 -25.49
CA ASP A 655 51.04 7.01 -24.64
C ASP A 655 50.41 7.49 -23.30
N GLU A 656 49.09 7.71 -23.24
CA GLU A 656 48.41 8.23 -22.04
C GLU A 656 48.26 7.15 -20.95
N SER A 657 47.96 5.91 -21.31
CA SER A 657 47.88 4.80 -20.35
C SER A 657 49.27 4.35 -19.87
N ALA A 658 50.29 4.48 -20.73
CA ALA A 658 51.67 4.21 -20.38
C ALA A 658 52.18 5.15 -19.26
N SER A 659 51.85 6.43 -19.34
CA SER A 659 52.25 7.45 -18.35
C SER A 659 51.68 7.21 -16.94
N ILE A 660 50.42 6.79 -16.84
CA ILE A 660 49.80 6.43 -15.55
C ILE A 660 50.38 5.11 -15.02
N ARG A 661 50.52 4.10 -15.89
CA ARG A 661 51.05 2.78 -15.52
C ARG A 661 52.49 2.90 -15.03
N ALA A 662 53.31 3.76 -15.63
CA ALA A 662 54.67 4.01 -15.19
C ALA A 662 54.71 4.60 -13.78
N ALA A 663 53.91 5.63 -13.50
CA ALA A 663 53.81 6.23 -12.17
C ALA A 663 53.36 5.19 -11.11
N PHE A 664 52.37 4.34 -11.43
CA PHE A 664 51.95 3.25 -10.54
C PHE A 664 53.06 2.22 -10.32
N SER A 665 53.77 1.84 -11.39
CA SER A 665 54.83 0.84 -11.38
C SER A 665 56.00 1.21 -10.48
N TRP A 666 56.32 2.50 -10.37
CA TRP A 666 57.36 3.01 -9.49
C TRP A 666 57.06 2.84 -8.01
N THR A 667 55.89 3.34 -7.58
CA THR A 667 55.44 3.14 -6.20
C THR A 667 55.27 1.66 -5.88
N TYR A 668 54.89 0.83 -6.86
CA TYR A 668 54.78 -0.61 -6.70
C TYR A 668 56.15 -1.31 -6.57
N GLN A 669 57.13 -0.95 -7.39
CA GLN A 669 58.49 -1.50 -7.36
C GLN A 669 59.27 -1.06 -6.12
N ALA A 670 58.93 0.09 -5.54
CA ALA A 670 59.49 0.58 -4.29
C ALA A 670 58.97 -0.16 -3.04
N LEU A 671 57.90 -0.96 -3.16
CA LEU A 671 57.38 -1.76 -2.05
C LEU A 671 58.32 -2.93 -1.74
N SER A 672 58.36 -3.31 -0.45
CA SER A 672 58.92 -4.59 -0.04
C SER A 672 58.20 -5.76 -0.75
N PRO A 673 58.87 -6.92 -0.96
CA PRO A 673 58.23 -8.06 -1.62
C PRO A 673 56.93 -8.51 -0.95
N GLU A 674 56.84 -8.38 0.37
CA GLU A 674 55.64 -8.68 1.15
C GLU A 674 54.54 -7.63 0.93
N ALA A 675 54.87 -6.33 0.95
CA ALA A 675 53.93 -5.25 0.64
C ALA A 675 53.42 -5.29 -0.80
N ALA A 676 54.28 -5.60 -1.77
CA ALA A 676 53.90 -5.79 -3.17
C ALA A 676 52.91 -6.95 -3.32
N ARG A 677 53.13 -8.08 -2.64
CA ARG A 677 52.18 -9.21 -2.61
C ARG A 677 50.86 -8.82 -1.96
N VAL A 678 50.89 -8.15 -0.81
CA VAL A 678 49.69 -7.69 -0.11
C VAL A 678 48.89 -6.72 -0.98
N PHE A 679 49.53 -5.74 -1.61
CA PHE A 679 48.88 -4.82 -2.55
C PHE A 679 48.15 -5.55 -3.69
N ARG A 680 48.80 -6.53 -4.33
CA ARG A 680 48.17 -7.36 -5.39
C ARG A 680 46.93 -8.10 -4.90
N LEU A 681 47.04 -8.82 -3.79
CA LEU A 681 45.95 -9.61 -3.23
C LEU A 681 44.76 -8.73 -2.80
N LEU A 682 45.04 -7.55 -2.23
CA LEU A 682 44.00 -6.58 -1.87
C LEU A 682 43.19 -6.10 -3.09
N GLY A 683 43.79 -6.10 -4.29
CA GLY A 683 43.08 -5.85 -5.56
C GLY A 683 42.01 -6.89 -5.92
N LEU A 684 42.02 -8.07 -5.29
CA LEU A 684 41.03 -9.15 -5.48
C LEU A 684 39.80 -9.01 -4.57
N HIS A 685 39.86 -8.15 -3.54
CA HIS A 685 38.75 -7.97 -2.60
C HIS A 685 37.49 -7.42 -3.31
N PRO A 686 36.24 -7.81 -2.97
CA PRO A 686 35.01 -7.39 -3.67
C PRO A 686 34.72 -5.89 -3.66
N GLU A 687 35.09 -5.18 -2.60
CA GLU A 687 34.90 -3.73 -2.46
C GLU A 687 36.25 -2.98 -2.34
N PRO A 688 36.30 -1.67 -2.66
CA PRO A 688 37.50 -0.88 -2.46
C PRO A 688 37.80 -0.62 -0.98
N ASP A 689 36.82 -0.78 -0.09
CA ASP A 689 36.98 -0.70 1.36
C ASP A 689 37.20 -2.08 1.98
N ILE A 690 38.17 -2.19 2.91
CA ILE A 690 38.47 -3.42 3.63
C ILE A 690 38.90 -3.14 5.06
N GLY A 691 38.38 -3.94 6.00
CA GLY A 691 38.80 -3.94 7.40
C GLY A 691 40.11 -4.72 7.62
N LEU A 692 40.87 -4.37 8.67
CA LEU A 692 42.12 -5.04 9.01
C LEU A 692 41.99 -6.57 9.17
N PRO A 693 40.97 -7.12 9.87
CA PRO A 693 40.81 -8.58 9.99
C PRO A 693 40.57 -9.27 8.64
N ALA A 694 39.79 -8.66 7.75
CA ALA A 694 39.54 -9.17 6.42
C ALA A 694 40.79 -9.10 5.52
N ALA A 695 41.58 -8.02 5.64
CA ALA A 695 42.87 -7.90 4.94
C ALA A 695 43.87 -8.96 5.41
N ALA A 696 43.91 -9.26 6.71
CA ALA A 696 44.70 -10.35 7.27
C ALA A 696 44.28 -11.71 6.71
N ALA A 697 42.97 -11.99 6.68
CA ALA A 697 42.43 -13.23 6.10
C ALA A 697 42.75 -13.37 4.60
N LEU A 698 42.52 -12.32 3.81
CA LEU A 698 42.80 -12.29 2.37
C LEU A 698 44.27 -12.59 2.06
N THR A 699 45.19 -12.04 2.86
CA THR A 699 46.64 -12.16 2.65
C THR A 699 47.24 -13.42 3.27
N GLY A 700 46.56 -13.99 4.28
CA GLY A 700 47.04 -15.11 5.10
C GLY A 700 48.03 -14.70 6.19
N LEU A 701 48.05 -13.43 6.55
CA LEU A 701 48.93 -12.87 7.59
C LEU A 701 48.20 -12.78 8.92
N SER A 702 48.94 -12.68 10.02
CA SER A 702 48.34 -12.25 11.29
C SER A 702 47.94 -10.76 11.23
N GLU A 703 46.93 -10.34 12.01
CA GLU A 703 46.50 -8.93 12.03
C GLU A 703 47.65 -7.92 12.30
N PRO A 704 48.59 -8.16 13.23
CA PRO A 704 49.72 -7.27 13.43
C PRO A 704 50.65 -7.18 12.21
N GLN A 705 50.91 -8.30 11.53
CA GLN A 705 51.72 -8.33 10.31
C GLN A 705 51.03 -7.60 9.17
N ALA A 706 49.74 -7.88 8.95
CA ALA A 706 48.93 -7.19 7.94
C ALA A 706 48.89 -5.67 8.20
N GLN A 707 48.75 -5.24 9.46
CA GLN A 707 48.76 -3.82 9.81
C GLN A 707 50.09 -3.15 9.49
N GLN A 708 51.21 -3.81 9.78
CA GLN A 708 52.54 -3.27 9.49
C GLN A 708 52.75 -3.10 7.99
N VAL A 709 52.38 -4.12 7.21
CA VAL A 709 52.50 -4.09 5.75
C VAL A 709 51.54 -3.07 5.11
N LEU A 710 50.31 -2.96 5.61
CA LEU A 710 49.34 -1.96 5.14
C LEU A 710 49.78 -0.52 5.42
N ARG A 711 50.52 -0.26 6.50
CA ARG A 711 51.13 1.06 6.74
C ARG A 711 52.12 1.42 5.64
N GLU A 712 52.95 0.48 5.20
CA GLU A 712 53.88 0.68 4.09
C GLU A 712 53.13 1.02 2.80
N VAL A 713 52.08 0.26 2.46
CA VAL A 713 51.22 0.50 1.30
C VAL A 713 50.52 1.88 1.37
N CYS A 714 50.10 2.31 2.56
CA CYS A 714 49.50 3.63 2.77
C CYS A 714 50.50 4.78 2.66
N VAL A 715 51.72 4.61 3.19
CA VAL A 715 52.81 5.58 3.05
C VAL A 715 53.22 5.74 1.59
N ALA A 716 53.18 4.66 0.81
CA ALA A 716 53.36 4.69 -0.64
C ALA A 716 52.16 5.32 -1.41
N HIS A 717 51.13 5.82 -0.71
CA HIS A 717 49.91 6.40 -1.29
C HIS A 717 49.12 5.48 -2.22
N LEU A 718 49.32 4.17 -2.08
CA LEU A 718 48.62 3.14 -2.86
C LEU A 718 47.24 2.79 -2.26
N MET A 719 47.05 3.10 -0.97
CA MET A 719 45.77 3.00 -0.25
C MET A 719 45.62 4.13 0.77
N HIS A 720 44.38 4.40 1.18
CA HIS A 720 44.07 5.40 2.20
C HIS A 720 43.55 4.75 3.49
N HIS A 721 44.17 5.10 4.62
CA HIS A 721 43.67 4.84 5.97
C HIS A 721 42.82 6.03 6.43
N TYR A 722 41.50 5.90 6.41
CA TYR A 722 40.57 7.03 6.66
C TYR A 722 39.81 6.94 7.99
N THR A 723 39.70 5.73 8.55
CA THR A 723 39.20 5.45 9.90
C THR A 723 40.04 4.35 10.55
N PRO A 724 40.20 4.32 11.88
CA PRO A 724 40.99 3.30 12.56
C PRO A 724 40.61 1.87 12.12
N GLY A 725 41.58 1.11 11.62
CA GLY A 725 41.36 -0.26 11.17
C GLY A 725 40.71 -0.46 9.79
N ARG A 726 40.37 0.59 9.03
CA ARG A 726 39.81 0.49 7.66
C ARG A 726 40.68 1.15 6.60
N TYR A 727 40.80 0.48 5.46
CA TYR A 727 41.65 0.88 4.35
C TYR A 727 40.83 0.92 3.06
N ARG A 728 41.06 1.93 2.23
CA ARG A 728 40.33 2.13 0.98
C ARG A 728 41.26 2.31 -0.23
N PHE A 729 40.97 1.62 -1.32
CA PHE A 729 41.60 1.84 -2.61
C PHE A 729 40.99 3.00 -3.38
N HIS A 730 41.83 3.59 -4.24
CA HIS A 730 41.36 4.31 -5.42
C HIS A 730 41.12 3.32 -6.57
N ASP A 731 40.06 3.50 -7.37
CA ASP A 731 39.64 2.56 -8.42
C ASP A 731 40.74 2.18 -9.41
N LEU A 732 41.54 3.16 -9.87
CA LEU A 732 42.65 2.90 -10.80
C LEU A 732 43.80 2.11 -10.16
N LEU A 733 44.07 2.33 -8.88
CA LEU A 733 45.10 1.59 -8.15
C LEU A 733 44.64 0.17 -7.83
N ARG A 734 43.34 -0.01 -7.56
CA ARG A 734 42.73 -1.34 -7.43
C ARG A 734 42.77 -2.11 -8.74
N LEU A 735 42.44 -1.47 -9.86
CA LEU A 735 42.56 -2.07 -11.19
C LEU A 735 44.01 -2.47 -11.46
N TYR A 736 44.96 -1.58 -11.20
CA TYR A 736 46.38 -1.88 -11.35
C TYR A 736 46.82 -3.04 -10.45
N ALA A 737 46.43 -3.04 -9.17
CA ALA A 737 46.70 -4.14 -8.24
C ALA A 737 46.14 -5.47 -8.75
N HIS A 738 44.94 -5.46 -9.31
CA HIS A 738 44.29 -6.62 -9.91
C HIS A 738 45.04 -7.12 -11.14
N GLU A 739 45.45 -6.24 -12.06
CA GLU A 739 46.28 -6.60 -13.22
C GLU A 739 47.63 -7.18 -12.79
N GLN A 740 48.27 -6.60 -11.77
CA GLN A 740 49.50 -7.14 -11.20
C GLN A 740 49.28 -8.53 -10.60
N ALA A 741 48.14 -8.76 -9.92
CA ALA A 741 47.78 -10.08 -9.40
C ALA A 741 47.62 -11.11 -10.52
N MET A 742 46.96 -10.73 -11.62
CA MET A 742 46.80 -11.60 -12.79
C MET A 742 48.13 -11.93 -13.48
N THR A 743 49.11 -11.02 -13.41
CA THR A 743 50.42 -11.18 -14.05
C THR A 743 51.39 -12.00 -13.19
N HIS A 744 51.37 -11.81 -11.87
CA HIS A 744 52.42 -12.31 -10.98
C HIS A 744 51.99 -13.43 -10.05
N ASP A 745 50.70 -13.56 -9.72
CA ASP A 745 50.20 -14.60 -8.84
C ASP A 745 49.53 -15.70 -9.66
N SER A 746 49.65 -16.96 -9.24
CA SER A 746 49.00 -18.07 -9.92
C SER A 746 47.49 -18.09 -9.66
N ASP A 747 46.71 -18.70 -10.56
CA ASP A 747 45.25 -18.85 -10.41
C ASP A 747 44.88 -19.42 -9.03
N TRP A 748 45.61 -20.46 -8.59
CA TRP A 748 45.43 -21.06 -7.28
C TRP A 748 45.64 -20.08 -6.11
N GLN A 749 46.67 -19.22 -6.18
CA GLN A 749 46.94 -18.24 -5.11
C GLN A 749 45.84 -17.17 -5.03
N ARG A 750 45.29 -16.76 -6.18
CA ARG A 750 44.21 -15.77 -6.25
C ARG A 750 42.90 -16.36 -5.73
N ASP A 751 42.55 -17.56 -6.18
CA ASP A 751 41.37 -18.29 -5.72
C ASP A 751 41.42 -18.55 -4.21
N GLU A 752 42.58 -18.96 -3.70
CA GLU A 752 42.76 -19.24 -2.27
C GLU A 752 42.66 -17.96 -1.43
N ALA A 753 43.20 -16.83 -1.91
CA ALA A 753 43.02 -15.55 -1.24
C ALA A 753 41.53 -15.17 -1.15
N ILE A 754 40.79 -15.27 -2.27
CA ILE A 754 39.35 -15.00 -2.34
C ILE A 754 38.59 -15.91 -1.37
N ARG A 755 38.84 -17.23 -1.40
CA ARG A 755 38.17 -18.18 -0.50
C ARG A 755 38.39 -17.82 0.96
N ARG A 756 39.62 -17.50 1.38
CA ARG A 756 39.93 -17.13 2.77
C ARG A 756 39.18 -15.89 3.24
N VAL A 757 39.04 -14.86 2.40
CA VAL A 757 38.32 -13.64 2.82
C VAL A 757 36.80 -13.87 2.88
N LEU A 758 36.23 -14.65 1.96
CA LEU A 758 34.82 -15.01 2.01
C LEU A 758 34.52 -15.91 3.22
N ASP A 759 35.38 -16.90 3.49
CA ASP A 759 35.27 -17.78 4.66
C ASP A 759 35.41 -16.99 5.96
N HIS A 760 36.30 -15.99 6.00
CA HIS A 760 36.39 -15.05 7.12
C HIS A 760 35.07 -14.30 7.36
N TYR A 761 34.40 -13.80 6.31
CA TYR A 761 33.11 -13.13 6.47
C TYR A 761 32.01 -14.08 6.96
N ILE A 762 31.99 -15.33 6.49
CA ILE A 762 31.06 -16.37 6.96
C ILE A 762 31.30 -16.67 8.45
N ASP A 763 32.55 -16.99 8.82
CA ASP A 763 32.93 -17.36 10.19
C ASP A 763 32.76 -16.21 11.17
N ARG A 764 33.12 -14.99 10.75
CA ARG A 764 32.98 -13.80 11.58
C ARG A 764 31.52 -13.44 11.75
N GLY A 765 30.74 -13.47 10.67
CA GLY A 765 29.32 -13.15 10.69
C GLY A 765 28.51 -14.06 11.60
N ALA A 766 28.86 -15.36 11.69
CA ALA A 766 28.21 -16.30 12.61
C ALA A 766 28.36 -15.94 14.11
N LYS A 767 29.35 -15.09 14.45
CA LYS A 767 29.65 -14.68 15.84
C LYS A 767 29.58 -13.15 16.02
N ALA A 768 29.15 -12.42 15.01
CA ALA A 768 29.23 -10.96 15.00
C ALA A 768 28.06 -10.32 15.73
N ASP A 769 28.30 -9.13 16.24
CA ASP A 769 27.26 -8.28 16.79
C ASP A 769 26.62 -7.40 15.69
N ARG A 770 25.57 -6.67 16.09
CA ARG A 770 24.85 -5.75 15.22
C ARG A 770 25.73 -4.63 14.65
N HIS A 771 26.75 -4.18 15.39
CA HIS A 771 27.63 -3.09 14.96
C HIS A 771 28.54 -3.52 13.81
N TRP A 772 29.08 -4.74 13.90
CA TRP A 772 29.89 -5.31 12.82
C TRP A 772 29.08 -5.42 11.53
N PHE A 773 27.87 -6.02 11.58
CA PHE A 773 27.00 -6.13 10.42
C PHE A 773 26.64 -4.77 9.82
N ALA A 774 26.33 -3.76 10.65
CA ALA A 774 26.05 -2.41 10.17
C ALA A 774 27.25 -1.81 9.41
N SER A 775 28.48 -2.07 9.87
CA SER A 775 29.70 -1.58 9.22
C SER A 775 30.11 -2.35 7.97
N GLU A 776 29.91 -3.68 7.95
CA GLU A 776 30.31 -4.57 6.85
C GLU A 776 29.19 -4.81 5.83
N ARG A 777 27.97 -4.33 6.06
CA ARG A 777 26.83 -4.57 5.16
C ARG A 777 27.17 -4.31 3.68
N PRO A 778 27.78 -3.18 3.27
CA PRO A 778 28.11 -2.97 1.86
C PRO A 778 29.10 -4.01 1.31
N VAL A 779 30.04 -4.45 2.15
CA VAL A 779 31.06 -5.45 1.79
C VAL A 779 30.43 -6.83 1.67
N LEU A 780 29.55 -7.21 2.59
CA LEU A 780 28.84 -8.50 2.56
C LEU A 780 27.91 -8.63 1.35
N LEU A 781 27.16 -7.57 1.01
CA LEU A 781 26.31 -7.55 -0.18
C LEU A 781 27.15 -7.75 -1.46
N ALA A 782 28.24 -6.99 -1.59
CA ALA A 782 29.15 -7.12 -2.73
C ALA A 782 29.86 -8.49 -2.78
N ALA A 783 30.20 -9.06 -1.61
CA ALA A 783 30.80 -10.39 -1.52
C ALA A 783 29.85 -11.50 -1.97
N ILE A 784 28.55 -11.40 -1.66
CA ILE A 784 27.51 -12.33 -2.12
C ILE A 784 27.40 -12.28 -3.65
N ASP A 785 27.27 -11.07 -4.21
CA ASP A 785 27.18 -10.88 -5.66
C ASP A 785 28.46 -11.35 -6.39
N PHE A 786 29.62 -11.04 -5.83
CA PHE A 786 30.91 -11.48 -6.35
C PHE A 786 31.02 -13.00 -6.35
N ALA A 787 30.69 -13.66 -5.23
CA ALA A 787 30.75 -15.12 -5.12
C ALA A 787 29.78 -15.81 -6.09
N ALA A 788 28.59 -15.24 -6.30
CA ALA A 788 27.60 -15.76 -7.25
C ALA A 788 28.08 -15.66 -8.72
N GLN A 789 28.96 -14.71 -9.04
CA GLN A 789 29.50 -14.53 -10.40
C GLN A 789 30.76 -15.34 -10.70
N GLN A 790 31.49 -15.78 -9.67
CA GLN A 790 32.81 -16.42 -9.78
C GLN A 790 32.78 -17.95 -9.59
N ASP A 791 31.64 -18.59 -9.83
CA ASP A 791 31.43 -20.03 -9.61
C ASP A 791 31.69 -20.48 -8.15
N LEU A 792 31.54 -19.55 -7.19
CA LEU A 792 31.66 -19.80 -5.75
C LEU A 792 30.27 -19.87 -5.11
N ALA A 793 29.37 -20.62 -5.75
CA ALA A 793 27.95 -20.68 -5.41
C ALA A 793 27.68 -21.03 -3.94
N GLU A 794 28.46 -21.96 -3.36
CA GLU A 794 28.34 -22.33 -1.94
C GLU A 794 28.56 -21.14 -1.01
N ARG A 795 29.60 -20.35 -1.27
CA ARG A 795 29.95 -19.20 -0.43
C ARG A 795 28.93 -18.07 -0.59
N ALA A 796 28.36 -17.90 -1.79
CA ALA A 796 27.32 -16.91 -2.02
C ALA A 796 26.09 -17.15 -1.14
N TRP A 797 25.54 -18.37 -1.12
CA TRP A 797 24.38 -18.66 -0.28
C TRP A 797 24.71 -18.71 1.21
N ARG A 798 25.92 -19.15 1.61
CA ARG A 798 26.35 -19.13 3.02
C ARG A 798 26.49 -17.71 3.57
N LEU A 799 27.04 -16.78 2.79
CA LEU A 799 27.10 -15.37 3.16
C LEU A 799 25.70 -14.75 3.29
N ALA A 800 24.80 -15.09 2.36
CA ALA A 800 23.40 -14.67 2.43
C ALA A 800 22.70 -15.19 3.70
N ALA A 801 22.89 -16.47 4.04
CA ALA A 801 22.35 -17.06 5.26
C ALA A 801 22.85 -16.36 6.53
N VAL A 802 24.12 -15.95 6.56
CA VAL A 802 24.72 -15.26 7.72
C VAL A 802 24.18 -13.84 7.91
N ILE A 803 23.96 -13.08 6.83
CA ILE A 803 23.44 -11.69 6.93
C ILE A 803 21.92 -11.64 7.09
N THR A 804 21.19 -12.70 6.70
CA THR A 804 19.71 -12.74 6.70
C THR A 804 19.08 -12.37 8.03
N PRO A 805 19.45 -12.97 9.18
CA PRO A 805 18.86 -12.63 10.47
C PRO A 805 19.03 -11.16 10.84
N PHE A 806 20.19 -10.56 10.51
CA PHE A 806 20.43 -9.14 10.74
C PHE A 806 19.50 -8.30 9.86
N LEU A 807 19.45 -8.54 8.55
CA LEU A 807 18.59 -7.76 7.66
C LEU A 807 17.11 -7.85 8.05
N ASP A 808 16.64 -9.03 8.42
CA ASP A 808 15.26 -9.26 8.86
C ASP A 808 14.95 -8.51 10.17
N GLN A 809 15.78 -8.67 11.21
CA GLN A 809 15.62 -7.98 12.51
C GLN A 809 15.70 -6.45 12.41
N GLN A 810 16.41 -5.95 11.40
CA GLN A 810 16.53 -4.51 11.14
C GLN A 810 15.42 -3.97 10.24
N GLY A 811 14.50 -4.82 9.76
CA GLY A 811 13.45 -4.42 8.80
C GLY A 811 13.98 -4.04 7.42
N LEU A 812 15.18 -4.51 7.05
CA LEU A 812 15.84 -4.23 5.77
C LEU A 812 15.38 -5.24 4.69
N TRP A 813 14.07 -5.49 4.61
CA TRP A 813 13.49 -6.58 3.81
C TRP A 813 13.71 -6.46 2.30
N HIS A 814 13.92 -5.25 1.79
CA HIS A 814 14.28 -5.03 0.40
C HIS A 814 15.71 -5.50 0.08
N ASP A 815 16.68 -5.15 0.93
CA ASP A 815 18.06 -5.63 0.82
C ASP A 815 18.07 -7.16 0.95
N LEU A 816 17.26 -7.68 1.88
CA LEU A 816 17.11 -9.11 2.10
C LEU A 816 16.51 -9.84 0.90
N ALA A 817 15.48 -9.30 0.26
CA ALA A 817 14.89 -9.88 -0.94
C ALA A 817 15.91 -10.03 -2.07
N VAL A 818 16.71 -8.98 -2.32
CA VAL A 818 17.76 -9.00 -3.36
C VAL A 818 18.83 -10.05 -3.02
N VAL A 819 19.30 -10.06 -1.77
CA VAL A 819 20.29 -11.05 -1.30
C VAL A 819 19.79 -12.48 -1.48
N LEU A 820 18.55 -12.76 -1.08
CA LEU A 820 17.96 -14.09 -1.18
C LEU A 820 17.71 -14.50 -2.64
N GLN A 821 17.38 -13.56 -3.53
CA GLN A 821 17.26 -13.84 -4.97
C GLN A 821 18.62 -14.19 -5.60
N THR A 822 19.68 -13.43 -5.30
CA THR A 822 21.05 -13.77 -5.75
C THR A 822 21.48 -15.13 -5.21
N ALA A 823 21.23 -15.39 -3.92
CA ALA A 823 21.57 -16.65 -3.27
C ALA A 823 20.78 -17.83 -3.86
N LEU A 824 19.51 -17.64 -4.21
CA LEU A 824 18.70 -18.68 -4.85
C LEU A 824 19.28 -19.06 -6.22
N GLY A 825 19.64 -18.08 -7.04
CA GLY A 825 20.30 -18.32 -8.32
C GLY A 825 21.62 -19.06 -8.18
N ALA A 826 22.41 -18.75 -7.14
CA ALA A 826 23.63 -19.49 -6.81
C ALA A 826 23.34 -20.93 -6.34
N ALA A 827 22.35 -21.13 -5.47
CA ALA A 827 21.94 -22.46 -5.01
C ALA A 827 21.41 -23.34 -6.17
N ASP A 828 20.69 -22.75 -7.12
CA ASP A 828 20.22 -23.41 -8.34
C ASP A 828 21.39 -23.88 -9.22
N GLN A 829 22.42 -23.03 -9.39
CA GLN A 829 23.63 -23.39 -10.14
C GLN A 829 24.40 -24.52 -9.45
N ALA A 830 24.53 -24.47 -8.12
CA ALA A 830 25.16 -25.52 -7.32
C ALA A 830 24.33 -26.81 -7.23
N ARG A 831 23.04 -26.76 -7.60
CA ARG A 831 22.05 -27.83 -7.39
C ARG A 831 21.93 -28.23 -5.91
N ASP A 832 22.13 -27.27 -5.01
CA ASP A 832 22.02 -27.47 -3.57
C ASP A 832 20.56 -27.33 -3.13
N ARG A 833 19.85 -28.46 -3.07
CA ARG A 833 18.44 -28.52 -2.71
C ARG A 833 18.15 -28.08 -1.27
N GLN A 834 19.10 -28.28 -0.35
CA GLN A 834 18.92 -27.87 1.04
C GLN A 834 19.00 -26.34 1.14
N ALA A 835 19.98 -25.72 0.48
CA ALA A 835 20.07 -24.27 0.39
C ALA A 835 18.84 -23.66 -0.31
N GLN A 836 18.34 -24.26 -1.39
CA GLN A 836 17.11 -23.83 -2.07
C GLN A 836 15.90 -23.80 -1.11
N ALA A 837 15.72 -24.86 -0.31
CA ALA A 837 14.62 -24.93 0.65
C ALA A 837 14.69 -23.80 1.70
N ASP A 838 15.87 -23.61 2.31
CA ASP A 838 16.07 -22.57 3.32
C ASP A 838 15.91 -21.14 2.77
N ILE A 839 16.37 -20.90 1.54
CA ILE A 839 16.21 -19.61 0.85
C ILE A 839 14.75 -19.38 0.47
N HIS A 840 14.04 -20.39 -0.04
CA HIS A 840 12.61 -20.26 -0.33
C HIS A 840 11.80 -19.95 0.92
N ARG A 841 12.07 -20.61 2.05
CA ARG A 841 11.43 -20.26 3.33
C ARG A 841 11.70 -18.81 3.74
N SER A 842 12.94 -18.34 3.56
CA SER A 842 13.32 -16.96 3.89
C SER A 842 12.66 -15.94 2.94
N LEU A 843 12.55 -16.25 1.64
CA LEU A 843 11.80 -15.45 0.67
C LEU A 843 10.31 -15.41 1.02
N GLY A 844 9.73 -16.54 1.43
CA GLY A 844 8.36 -16.61 1.90
C GLY A 844 8.10 -15.64 3.06
N ALA A 845 9.01 -15.60 4.03
CA ALA A 845 8.93 -14.67 5.17
C ALA A 845 8.98 -13.20 4.71
N VAL A 846 9.92 -12.87 3.82
CA VAL A 846 10.06 -11.52 3.25
C VAL A 846 8.82 -11.09 2.47
N HIS A 847 8.26 -11.96 1.63
CA HIS A 847 7.02 -11.69 0.90
C HIS A 847 5.83 -11.52 1.85
N GLY A 848 5.78 -12.31 2.93
CA GLY A 848 4.80 -12.14 4.00
C GLY A 848 4.87 -10.78 4.68
N GLN A 849 6.08 -10.23 4.91
CA GLN A 849 6.27 -8.88 5.45
C GLN A 849 5.80 -7.79 4.48
N PHE A 850 5.91 -8.01 3.16
CA PHE A 850 5.37 -7.10 2.14
C PHE A 850 3.85 -7.21 1.94
N GLY A 851 3.13 -8.02 2.73
CA GLY A 851 1.70 -8.27 2.55
C GLY A 851 1.36 -9.09 1.28
N ARG A 852 2.37 -9.65 0.61
CA ARG A 852 2.24 -10.49 -0.59
C ARG A 852 1.96 -11.93 -0.21
N ILE A 853 0.79 -12.15 0.38
CA ILE A 853 0.41 -13.43 1.01
C ILE A 853 0.30 -14.57 -0.03
N ALA A 854 0.09 -14.27 -1.31
CA ALA A 854 0.11 -15.27 -2.38
C ALA A 854 1.51 -15.76 -2.73
N GLU A 855 2.45 -14.83 -2.90
CA GLU A 855 3.84 -15.14 -3.17
C GLU A 855 4.53 -15.81 -1.97
N ALA A 856 4.17 -15.40 -0.75
CA ALA A 856 4.63 -16.04 0.47
C ALA A 856 4.25 -17.53 0.52
N ALA A 857 2.95 -17.84 0.28
CA ALA A 857 2.45 -19.22 0.23
C ALA A 857 3.25 -20.08 -0.77
N LYS A 858 3.41 -19.56 -2.00
CA LYS A 858 4.13 -20.27 -3.07
C LYS A 858 5.57 -20.60 -2.66
N HIS A 859 6.27 -19.68 -2.02
CA HIS A 859 7.63 -19.92 -1.57
C HIS A 859 7.71 -20.94 -0.42
N TYR A 860 6.76 -20.92 0.51
CA TYR A 860 6.70 -21.95 1.56
C TYR A 860 6.33 -23.33 1.02
N GLU A 861 5.43 -23.43 0.03
CA GLU A 861 5.11 -24.68 -0.68
C GLU A 861 6.33 -25.27 -1.40
N LEU A 862 7.14 -24.42 -2.06
CA LEU A 862 8.39 -24.84 -2.70
C LEU A 862 9.41 -25.35 -1.67
N SER A 863 9.57 -24.64 -0.55
CA SER A 863 10.40 -25.09 0.57
C SER A 863 9.93 -26.43 1.12
N LEU A 864 8.62 -26.58 1.34
CA LEU A 864 7.98 -27.78 1.85
C LEU A 864 8.23 -28.99 0.95
N GLY A 865 8.03 -28.83 -0.37
CA GLY A 865 8.30 -29.87 -1.35
C GLY A 865 9.76 -30.33 -1.33
N LEU A 866 10.71 -29.38 -1.31
CA LEU A 866 12.13 -29.68 -1.23
C LEU A 866 12.52 -30.39 0.07
N CYS A 867 12.00 -29.94 1.22
CA CYS A 867 12.27 -30.59 2.50
C CYS A 867 11.74 -32.04 2.55
N ARG A 868 10.56 -32.30 1.97
CA ARG A 868 10.00 -33.65 1.85
C ARG A 868 10.85 -34.54 0.95
N GLU A 869 11.29 -34.04 -0.19
CA GLU A 869 12.21 -34.78 -1.08
C GLU A 869 13.53 -35.14 -0.40
N LEU A 870 14.03 -34.26 0.46
CA LEU A 870 15.27 -34.45 1.21
C LEU A 870 15.12 -35.30 2.48
N GLY A 871 13.89 -35.60 2.91
CA GLY A 871 13.62 -36.22 4.21
C GLY A 871 14.00 -35.33 5.40
N ASN A 872 14.04 -34.01 5.21
CA ASN A 872 14.36 -33.05 6.25
C ASN A 872 13.10 -32.70 7.06
N GLU A 873 12.77 -33.54 8.05
CA GLU A 873 11.55 -33.40 8.85
C GLU A 873 11.47 -32.07 9.62
N VAL A 874 12.60 -31.52 10.08
CA VAL A 874 12.63 -30.23 10.79
C VAL A 874 12.35 -29.07 9.81
N GLY A 875 12.90 -29.15 8.60
CA GLY A 875 12.61 -28.19 7.52
C GLY A 875 11.16 -28.25 7.04
N GLU A 876 10.59 -29.46 6.97
CA GLU A 876 9.16 -29.69 6.71
C GLU A 876 8.31 -29.02 7.80
N ALA A 877 8.59 -29.29 9.08
CA ALA A 877 7.86 -28.71 10.21
C ALA A 877 7.88 -27.17 10.19
N ARG A 878 9.03 -26.56 9.88
CA ARG A 878 9.16 -25.10 9.75
C ARG A 878 8.37 -24.53 8.57
N SER A 879 8.30 -25.25 7.46
CA SER A 879 7.55 -24.82 6.27
C SER A 879 6.04 -24.96 6.49
N GLU A 880 5.61 -26.05 7.15
CA GLU A 880 4.22 -26.28 7.59
C GLU A 880 3.76 -25.19 8.58
N LEU A 881 4.58 -24.85 9.57
CA LEU A 881 4.30 -23.75 10.49
C LEU A 881 4.14 -22.40 9.75
N ALA A 882 5.02 -22.11 8.80
CA ALA A 882 4.93 -20.87 8.03
C ALA A 882 3.69 -20.81 7.12
N LEU A 883 3.26 -21.94 6.56
CA LEU A 883 1.99 -22.04 5.83
C LEU A 883 0.79 -21.82 6.75
N SER A 884 0.84 -22.34 7.97
CA SER A 884 -0.21 -22.07 8.98
C SER A 884 -0.43 -20.57 9.19
N GLU A 885 0.65 -19.80 9.39
CA GLU A 885 0.56 -18.35 9.55
C GLU A 885 -0.03 -17.64 8.31
N VAL A 886 0.33 -18.11 7.12
CA VAL A 886 -0.21 -17.59 5.85
C VAL A 886 -1.71 -17.84 5.71
N HIS A 887 -2.17 -19.05 6.03
CA HIS A 887 -3.59 -19.39 6.00
C HIS A 887 -4.38 -18.62 7.07
N ALA A 888 -3.82 -18.42 8.26
CA ALA A 888 -4.43 -17.58 9.29
C ALA A 888 -4.65 -16.15 8.79
N ARG A 889 -3.65 -15.55 8.10
CA ARG A 889 -3.77 -14.20 7.50
C ARG A 889 -4.79 -14.11 6.36
N ARG A 890 -5.11 -15.24 5.70
CA ARG A 890 -6.17 -15.32 4.67
C ARG A 890 -7.57 -15.54 5.24
N ASN A 891 -7.71 -15.56 6.57
CA ASN A 891 -8.96 -15.90 7.24
C ASN A 891 -9.45 -17.32 6.90
N GLN A 892 -8.50 -18.26 6.81
CA GLN A 892 -8.68 -19.70 6.57
C GLN A 892 -8.23 -20.49 7.83
N PRO A 893 -9.02 -20.46 8.90
CA PRO A 893 -8.58 -20.96 10.21
C PRO A 893 -8.44 -22.49 10.28
N ASP A 894 -9.22 -23.24 9.49
CA ASP A 894 -9.16 -24.71 9.51
C ASP A 894 -7.88 -25.22 8.85
N GLU A 895 -7.50 -24.64 7.70
CA GLU A 895 -6.22 -24.92 7.04
C GLU A 895 -5.04 -24.49 7.92
N ALA A 896 -5.14 -23.32 8.57
CA ALA A 896 -4.11 -22.87 9.50
C ALA A 896 -3.88 -23.86 10.64
N VAL A 897 -4.95 -24.33 11.29
CA VAL A 897 -4.87 -25.32 12.37
C VAL A 897 -4.36 -26.67 11.88
N PHE A 898 -4.73 -27.09 10.66
CA PHE A 898 -4.21 -28.31 10.05
C PHE A 898 -2.69 -28.27 9.91
N HIS A 899 -2.16 -27.25 9.23
CA HIS A 899 -0.73 -27.07 9.00
C HIS A 899 0.05 -26.94 10.33
N ALA A 900 -0.49 -26.19 11.31
CA ALA A 900 0.10 -26.10 12.63
C ALA A 900 0.15 -27.45 13.36
N ARG A 901 -0.90 -28.28 13.27
CA ARG A 901 -0.88 -29.62 13.92
C ARG A 901 0.12 -30.57 13.28
N VAL A 902 0.29 -30.52 11.96
CA VAL A 902 1.33 -31.29 11.27
C VAL A 902 2.72 -30.86 11.75
N ALA A 903 2.97 -29.55 11.81
CA ALA A 903 4.21 -29.00 12.34
C ALA A 903 4.44 -29.42 13.80
N LEU A 904 3.42 -29.37 14.66
CA LEU A 904 3.50 -29.75 16.07
C LEU A 904 3.99 -31.19 16.25
N ASP A 905 3.41 -32.11 15.48
CA ASP A 905 3.74 -33.52 15.55
C ASP A 905 5.17 -33.77 15.06
N LEU A 906 5.58 -33.14 13.94
CA LEU A 906 6.95 -33.24 13.43
C LEU A 906 7.98 -32.69 14.43
N PHE A 907 7.74 -31.53 15.03
CA PHE A 907 8.65 -30.97 16.04
C PHE A 907 8.72 -31.85 17.29
N ARG A 908 7.60 -32.40 17.77
CA ARG A 908 7.58 -33.32 18.91
C ARG A 908 8.34 -34.62 18.65
N ARG A 909 8.16 -35.23 17.48
CA ARG A 909 8.90 -36.44 17.07
C ARG A 909 10.41 -36.19 17.02
N ASN A 910 10.81 -34.99 16.61
CA ASN A 910 12.20 -34.56 16.55
C ASN A 910 12.73 -33.97 17.88
N ALA A 911 11.91 -33.97 18.93
CA ALA A 911 12.21 -33.37 20.24
C ALA A 911 12.65 -31.89 20.16
N ASP A 912 12.19 -31.15 19.13
CA ASP A 912 12.44 -29.72 18.98
C ASP A 912 11.44 -28.93 19.83
N ARG A 913 11.82 -28.70 21.09
CA ARG A 913 11.01 -27.93 22.05
C ARG A 913 10.79 -26.48 21.63
N HIS A 914 11.68 -25.90 20.82
CA HIS A 914 11.55 -24.52 20.36
C HIS A 914 10.45 -24.43 19.30
N GLY A 915 10.51 -25.30 18.29
CA GLY A 915 9.47 -25.41 17.27
C GLY A 915 8.10 -25.78 17.86
N GLU A 916 8.06 -26.64 18.88
CA GLU A 916 6.82 -26.93 19.62
C GLU A 916 6.19 -25.66 20.22
N ALA A 917 7.01 -24.80 20.83
CA ALA A 917 6.52 -23.54 21.42
C ALA A 917 6.00 -22.56 20.34
N ASP A 918 6.70 -22.42 19.21
CA ASP A 918 6.28 -21.56 18.10
C ASP A 918 4.92 -22.00 17.52
N VAL A 919 4.71 -23.31 17.40
CA VAL A 919 3.43 -23.87 16.92
C VAL A 919 2.30 -23.62 17.92
N LEU A 920 2.57 -23.75 19.23
CA LEU A 920 1.56 -23.48 20.27
C LEU A 920 1.11 -22.02 20.28
N VAL A 921 2.01 -21.07 20.01
CA VAL A 921 1.63 -19.66 19.80
C VAL A 921 0.69 -19.52 18.61
N THR A 922 1.02 -20.15 17.48
CA THR A 922 0.22 -20.07 16.25
C THR A 922 -1.17 -20.69 16.41
N LEU A 923 -1.26 -21.85 17.08
CA LEU A 923 -2.53 -22.49 17.42
C LEU A 923 -3.37 -21.58 18.35
N ALA A 924 -2.74 -20.96 19.33
CA ALA A 924 -3.40 -20.07 20.27
C ALA A 924 -3.97 -18.82 19.57
N ASP A 925 -3.23 -18.26 18.61
CA ASP A 925 -3.70 -17.15 17.77
C ASP A 925 -4.91 -17.56 16.91
N CYS A 926 -4.86 -18.74 16.29
CA CYS A 926 -5.98 -19.28 15.52
C CYS A 926 -7.22 -19.51 16.40
N ALA A 927 -7.04 -20.05 17.61
CA ALA A 927 -8.10 -20.23 18.60
C ALA A 927 -8.68 -18.89 19.07
N ALA A 928 -7.85 -17.85 19.23
CA ALA A 928 -8.28 -16.51 19.60
C ALA A 928 -9.09 -15.81 18.49
N GLN A 929 -8.79 -16.09 17.21
CA GLN A 929 -9.51 -15.55 16.04
C GLN A 929 -10.87 -16.24 15.81
N THR A 930 -10.93 -17.55 16.02
CA THR A 930 -12.14 -18.38 15.84
C THR A 930 -13.13 -18.33 17.02
N GLY A 931 -12.82 -17.56 18.07
CA GLY A 931 -13.71 -17.38 19.22
C GLY A 931 -13.64 -18.49 20.25
N ALA A 932 -12.49 -19.19 20.37
CA ALA A 932 -12.22 -20.23 21.36
C ALA A 932 -11.22 -19.75 22.46
N PRO A 933 -11.60 -18.76 23.29
CA PRO A 933 -10.66 -18.08 24.20
C PRO A 933 -10.05 -18.99 25.28
N ARG A 934 -10.77 -20.02 25.74
CA ARG A 934 -10.24 -20.97 26.73
C ARG A 934 -9.08 -21.81 26.17
N GLN A 935 -9.20 -22.22 24.91
CA GLN A 935 -8.16 -22.97 24.23
C GLN A 935 -6.94 -22.07 23.97
N ALA A 936 -7.17 -20.84 23.49
CA ALA A 936 -6.11 -19.87 23.29
C ALA A 936 -5.31 -19.60 24.58
N LEU A 937 -5.98 -19.37 25.71
CA LEU A 937 -5.30 -19.19 27.00
C LEU A 937 -4.46 -20.42 27.39
N HIS A 938 -5.00 -21.63 27.20
CA HIS A 938 -4.29 -22.86 27.53
C HIS A 938 -3.00 -23.03 26.69
N GLU A 939 -3.11 -22.82 25.37
CA GLU A 939 -2.00 -22.97 24.43
C GLU A 939 -0.94 -21.89 24.63
N PHE A 940 -1.32 -20.62 24.85
CA PHE A 940 -0.36 -19.56 25.18
C PHE A 940 0.36 -19.81 26.51
N HIS A 941 -0.33 -20.31 27.54
CA HIS A 941 0.33 -20.68 28.81
C HIS A 941 1.35 -21.80 28.59
N ALA A 942 1.00 -22.84 27.82
CA ALA A 942 1.92 -23.92 27.49
C ALA A 942 3.15 -23.43 26.71
N ALA A 943 2.95 -22.57 25.70
CA ALA A 943 4.04 -21.95 24.94
C ALA A 943 4.96 -21.11 25.86
N ARG A 944 4.38 -20.31 26.77
CA ARG A 944 5.14 -19.49 27.72
C ARG A 944 6.04 -20.33 28.60
N GLU A 945 5.52 -21.41 29.19
CA GLU A 945 6.32 -22.28 30.06
C GLU A 945 7.45 -22.97 29.28
N LEU A 946 7.20 -23.40 28.03
CA LEU A 946 8.26 -23.94 27.17
C LEU A 946 9.34 -22.92 26.86
N TYR A 947 8.99 -21.70 26.47
CA TYR A 947 9.99 -20.66 26.21
C TYR A 947 10.78 -20.27 27.47
N ARG A 948 10.12 -20.24 28.63
CA ARG A 948 10.80 -19.97 29.91
C ARG A 948 11.81 -21.06 30.25
N ASP A 949 11.44 -22.33 30.06
CA ASP A 949 12.36 -23.47 30.26
C ASP A 949 13.56 -23.44 29.30
N LEU A 950 13.38 -22.84 28.11
CA LEU A 950 14.42 -22.67 27.10
C LEU A 950 15.26 -21.39 27.30
N ASP A 951 14.99 -20.59 28.34
CA ASP A 951 15.55 -19.23 28.53
C ASP A 951 15.37 -18.33 27.29
N ASN A 952 14.32 -18.58 26.50
CA ASN A 952 13.98 -17.80 25.32
C ASN A 952 13.06 -16.63 25.71
N ARG A 953 13.67 -15.56 26.22
CA ARG A 953 12.96 -14.33 26.63
C ARG A 953 12.10 -13.72 25.52
N ARG A 954 12.52 -13.85 24.25
CA ARG A 954 11.78 -13.33 23.10
C ARG A 954 10.48 -14.10 22.91
N GLY A 955 10.54 -15.44 22.87
CA GLY A 955 9.36 -16.28 22.76
C GLY A 955 8.41 -16.11 23.95
N GLU A 956 8.97 -16.02 25.16
CA GLU A 956 8.17 -15.76 26.37
C GLU A 956 7.40 -14.43 26.29
N SER A 957 8.04 -13.37 25.78
CA SER A 957 7.39 -12.08 25.54
C SER A 957 6.22 -12.20 24.55
N VAL A 958 6.35 -12.96 23.46
CA VAL A 958 5.30 -13.15 22.45
C VAL A 958 4.10 -13.89 23.06
N ALA A 959 4.35 -14.95 23.82
CA ALA A 959 3.28 -15.70 24.48
C ALA A 959 2.52 -14.84 25.52
N LEU A 960 3.23 -14.01 26.28
CA LEU A 960 2.62 -13.05 27.22
C LEU A 960 1.77 -11.98 26.51
N GLU A 961 2.23 -11.49 25.36
CA GLU A 961 1.47 -10.54 24.55
C GLU A 961 0.15 -11.16 24.04
N GLY A 962 0.20 -12.42 23.59
CA GLY A 962 -0.97 -13.21 23.21
C GLY A 962 -1.97 -13.40 24.35
N LEU A 963 -1.50 -13.75 25.55
CA LEU A 963 -2.34 -13.81 26.76
C LEU A 963 -3.02 -12.48 27.05
N GLY A 964 -2.27 -11.37 26.98
CA GLY A 964 -2.81 -10.02 27.15
C GLY A 964 -3.92 -9.70 26.14
N GLN A 965 -3.74 -10.11 24.88
CA GLN A 965 -4.73 -9.91 23.81
C GLN A 965 -6.02 -10.71 24.05
N VAL A 966 -5.91 -11.96 24.49
CA VAL A 966 -7.08 -12.79 24.80
C VAL A 966 -7.83 -12.22 26.00
N HIS A 967 -7.15 -11.84 27.08
CA HIS A 967 -7.77 -11.20 28.24
C HIS A 967 -8.42 -9.86 27.90
N HIS A 968 -7.81 -9.04 27.03
CA HIS A 968 -8.42 -7.80 26.55
C HIS A 968 -9.75 -8.05 25.83
N ARG A 969 -9.79 -9.04 24.92
CA ARG A 969 -11.02 -9.42 24.19
C ARG A 969 -12.12 -9.97 25.11
N LEU A 970 -11.74 -10.57 26.24
CA LEU A 970 -12.65 -11.05 27.28
C LEU A 970 -13.10 -9.96 28.25
N TYR A 971 -12.74 -8.68 28.03
CA TYR A 971 -13.01 -7.55 28.93
C TYR A 971 -12.37 -7.72 30.32
N GLN A 972 -11.36 -8.58 30.45
CA GLN A 972 -10.56 -8.79 31.66
C GLN A 972 -9.34 -7.87 31.63
N PHE A 973 -9.58 -6.56 31.65
CA PHE A 973 -8.56 -5.56 31.34
C PHE A 973 -7.42 -5.51 32.38
N THR A 974 -7.68 -5.83 33.65
CA THR A 974 -6.63 -5.89 34.69
C THR A 974 -5.62 -6.98 34.40
N ASP A 975 -6.09 -8.20 34.09
CA ASP A 975 -5.22 -9.32 33.73
C ASP A 975 -4.46 -9.03 32.43
N ALA A 976 -5.11 -8.37 31.46
CA ALA A 976 -4.46 -7.96 30.22
C ALA A 976 -3.28 -6.98 30.46
N VAL A 977 -3.45 -6.01 31.36
CA VAL A 977 -2.37 -5.06 31.74
C VAL A 977 -1.18 -5.81 32.35
N GLU A 978 -1.40 -6.75 33.27
CA GLU A 978 -0.31 -7.51 33.91
C GLU A 978 0.52 -8.29 32.88
N HIS A 979 -0.15 -8.95 31.93
CA HIS A 979 0.52 -9.70 30.87
C HIS A 979 1.28 -8.79 29.90
N TYR A 980 0.70 -7.65 29.50
CA TYR A 980 1.38 -6.69 28.64
C TYR A 980 2.57 -5.99 29.31
N GLU A 981 2.50 -5.67 30.60
CA GLU A 981 3.63 -5.11 31.34
C GLU A 981 4.79 -6.11 31.48
N ALA A 982 4.47 -7.40 31.68
CA ALA A 982 5.46 -8.46 31.71
C ALA A 982 6.14 -8.67 30.34
N ALA A 983 5.37 -8.68 29.25
CA ALA A 983 5.89 -8.74 27.89
C ALA A 983 6.78 -7.53 27.56
N LEU A 984 6.35 -6.33 27.94
CA LEU A 984 7.10 -5.09 27.71
C LEU A 984 8.48 -5.11 28.38
N ARG A 985 8.56 -5.63 29.61
CA ARG A 985 9.84 -5.77 30.34
C ARG A 985 10.79 -6.72 29.61
N LEU A 986 10.31 -7.90 29.19
CA LEU A 986 11.14 -8.89 28.48
C LEU A 986 11.61 -8.37 27.11
N SER A 987 10.74 -7.68 26.37
CA SER A 987 11.10 -7.05 25.09
C SER A 987 12.20 -5.99 25.25
N ARG A 988 12.17 -5.18 26.32
CA ARG A 988 13.21 -4.18 26.64
C ARG A 988 14.53 -4.82 27.01
N GLU A 989 14.51 -5.81 27.90
CA GLU A 989 15.72 -6.54 28.30
C GLU A 989 16.36 -7.29 27.12
N GLY A 990 15.55 -7.81 26.21
CA GLY A 990 15.99 -8.47 24.98
C GLY A 990 16.38 -7.54 23.84
N GLY A 991 16.19 -6.22 23.98
CA GLY A 991 16.49 -5.23 22.93
C GLY A 991 15.59 -5.29 21.69
N ASN A 992 14.44 -5.97 21.77
CA ASN A 992 13.47 -6.05 20.67
C ASN A 992 12.56 -4.81 20.67
N ARG A 993 13.09 -3.72 20.11
CA ARG A 993 12.42 -2.41 20.06
C ARG A 993 11.12 -2.40 19.25
N TYR A 994 10.96 -3.30 18.28
CA TYR A 994 9.71 -3.41 17.51
C TYR A 994 8.60 -4.05 18.35
N ALA A 995 8.88 -5.18 19.01
CA ALA A 995 7.93 -5.81 19.93
C ALA A 995 7.55 -4.89 21.10
N GLU A 996 8.49 -4.07 21.58
CA GLU A 996 8.22 -3.00 22.56
C GLU A 996 7.13 -2.04 22.06
N ALA A 997 7.23 -1.59 20.80
CA ALA A 997 6.31 -0.65 20.20
C ALA A 997 4.89 -1.22 20.06
N VAL A 998 4.77 -2.47 19.59
CA VAL A 998 3.50 -3.19 19.44
C VAL A 998 2.83 -3.41 20.80
N THR A 999 3.59 -3.87 21.80
CA THR A 999 3.08 -4.10 23.16
C THR A 999 2.57 -2.79 23.79
N LEU A 1000 3.29 -1.68 23.61
CA LEU A 1000 2.85 -0.36 24.09
C LEU A 1000 1.55 0.11 23.43
N ASN A 1001 1.36 -0.14 22.13
CA ASN A 1001 0.11 0.21 21.44
C ASN A 1001 -1.09 -0.52 22.06
N ARG A 1002 -0.97 -1.84 22.25
CA ARG A 1002 -1.99 -2.72 22.83
C ARG A 1002 -2.25 -2.42 24.32
N LEU A 1003 -1.21 -2.09 25.07
CA LEU A 1003 -1.32 -1.65 26.46
C LEU A 1003 -2.08 -0.31 26.56
N GLY A 1004 -1.82 0.63 25.64
CA GLY A 1004 -2.56 1.89 25.56
C GLY A 1004 -4.05 1.70 25.24
N ASP A 1005 -4.39 0.77 24.34
CA ASP A 1005 -5.80 0.38 24.08
C ASP A 1005 -6.49 -0.15 25.34
N THR A 1006 -5.77 -0.96 26.12
CA THR A 1006 -6.28 -1.54 27.37
C THR A 1006 -6.46 -0.48 28.46
N TYR A 1007 -5.53 0.46 28.60
CA TYR A 1007 -5.71 1.60 29.52
C TYR A 1007 -6.87 2.52 29.10
N ARG A 1008 -7.10 2.73 27.80
CA ARG A 1008 -8.29 3.45 27.33
C ARG A 1008 -9.56 2.72 27.75
N ALA A 1009 -9.62 1.39 27.59
CA ALA A 1009 -10.78 0.59 27.98
C ALA A 1009 -11.05 0.60 29.49
N LEU A 1010 -10.00 0.69 30.32
CA LEU A 1010 -10.10 0.90 31.78
C LEU A 1010 -10.51 2.33 32.18
N GLY A 1011 -10.54 3.27 31.24
CA GLY A 1011 -10.81 4.68 31.51
C GLY A 1011 -9.60 5.50 31.99
N ASP A 1012 -8.41 4.91 32.10
CA ASP A 1012 -7.16 5.62 32.47
C ASP A 1012 -6.57 6.33 31.25
N ARG A 1013 -7.17 7.48 30.89
CA ARG A 1013 -6.79 8.30 29.73
C ARG A 1013 -5.35 8.80 29.80
N THR A 1014 -4.82 9.06 31.00
CA THR A 1014 -3.47 9.57 31.20
C THR A 1014 -2.44 8.50 30.84
N LYS A 1015 -2.61 7.27 31.34
CA LYS A 1015 -1.74 6.15 30.98
C LYS A 1015 -1.91 5.72 29.53
N ALA A 1016 -3.13 5.74 28.99
CA ALA A 1016 -3.36 5.47 27.57
C ALA A 1016 -2.56 6.44 26.69
N ARG A 1017 -2.64 7.75 26.97
CA ARG A 1017 -1.90 8.78 26.25
C ARG A 1017 -0.38 8.60 26.35
N SER A 1018 0.17 8.43 27.55
CA SER A 1018 1.63 8.29 27.72
C SER A 1018 2.16 7.04 27.03
N THR A 1019 1.41 5.94 27.08
CA THR A 1019 1.81 4.66 26.49
C THR A 1019 1.75 4.71 24.97
N TRP A 1020 0.70 5.31 24.40
CA TRP A 1020 0.60 5.55 22.96
C TRP A 1020 1.64 6.54 22.42
N GLN A 1021 2.01 7.58 23.18
CA GLN A 1021 3.10 8.48 22.77
C GLN A 1021 4.44 7.75 22.67
N HIS A 1022 4.73 6.83 23.60
CA HIS A 1022 5.92 5.99 23.52
C HIS A 1022 5.85 4.97 22.38
N ALA A 1023 4.70 4.32 22.18
CA ALA A 1023 4.47 3.44 21.04
C ALA A 1023 4.72 4.19 19.72
N LEU A 1024 4.08 5.35 19.55
CA LEU A 1024 4.21 6.21 18.37
C LEU A 1024 5.65 6.61 18.09
N LYS A 1025 6.42 6.98 19.13
CA LYS A 1025 7.84 7.32 18.96
C LYS A 1025 8.61 6.16 18.36
N LEU A 1026 8.42 4.94 18.88
CA LEU A 1026 9.10 3.75 18.39
C LEU A 1026 8.59 3.32 17.01
N LEU A 1027 7.27 3.31 16.79
CA LEU A 1027 6.65 2.98 15.49
C LEU A 1027 7.11 3.93 14.38
N ASN A 1028 7.25 5.23 14.68
CA ASN A 1028 7.81 6.20 13.74
C ASN A 1028 9.28 5.93 13.37
N GLU A 1029 10.09 5.41 14.31
CA GLU A 1029 11.47 5.02 14.00
C GLU A 1029 11.53 3.82 13.03
N PHE A 1030 10.51 2.95 13.04
CA PHE A 1030 10.38 1.83 12.12
C PHE A 1030 9.60 2.16 10.84
N GLY A 1031 8.90 3.31 10.82
CA GLY A 1031 7.98 3.68 9.73
C GLY A 1031 6.79 2.73 9.62
N ASP A 1032 6.29 2.24 10.75
CA ASP A 1032 5.20 1.27 10.83
C ASP A 1032 3.81 1.92 10.60
N PRO A 1033 2.85 1.27 9.90
CA PRO A 1033 1.55 1.86 9.60
C PRO A 1033 0.70 2.09 10.86
N ASP A 1034 0.94 1.32 11.92
CA ASP A 1034 0.25 1.52 13.20
C ASP A 1034 0.61 2.86 13.83
N ALA A 1035 1.68 3.55 13.40
CA ALA A 1035 1.96 4.92 13.83
C ALA A 1035 0.81 5.88 13.51
N GLU A 1036 0.23 5.78 12.30
CA GLU A 1036 -0.93 6.60 11.92
C GLU A 1036 -2.17 6.22 12.73
N THR A 1037 -2.36 4.93 12.98
CA THR A 1037 -3.45 4.41 13.83
C THR A 1037 -3.31 4.93 15.26
N VAL A 1038 -2.11 4.93 15.83
CA VAL A 1038 -1.83 5.46 17.18
C VAL A 1038 -1.96 6.98 17.24
N LEU A 1039 -1.55 7.69 16.18
CA LEU A 1039 -1.79 9.13 16.03
C LEU A 1039 -3.28 9.47 16.01
N ALA A 1040 -4.07 8.71 15.25
CA ALA A 1040 -5.52 8.85 15.22
C ALA A 1040 -6.15 8.57 16.59
N LYS A 1041 -5.69 7.52 17.30
CA LYS A 1041 -6.13 7.22 18.68
C LYS A 1041 -5.80 8.36 19.66
N LEU A 1042 -4.62 8.97 19.54
CA LEU A 1042 -4.22 10.13 20.34
C LEU A 1042 -5.07 11.36 20.00
N ALA A 1043 -5.31 11.62 18.71
CA ALA A 1043 -6.16 12.71 18.25
C ALA A 1043 -7.62 12.53 18.67
N GLU A 1044 -8.17 11.31 18.64
CA GLU A 1044 -9.52 10.99 19.12
C GLU A 1044 -9.63 11.22 20.64
N LEU A 1045 -8.60 10.84 21.40
CA LEU A 1045 -8.52 11.07 22.84
C LEU A 1045 -8.41 12.56 23.19
N GLU A 1046 -7.82 13.37 22.29
CA GLU A 1046 -7.74 14.82 22.37
C GLU A 1046 -9.05 15.50 21.90
N GLN A 1047 -9.71 15.01 20.84
CA GLN A 1047 -10.99 15.51 20.31
C GLN A 1047 -12.17 15.23 21.26
N ARG A 1048 -12.23 14.04 21.89
CA ARG A 1048 -13.22 13.73 22.94
C ARG A 1048 -12.87 14.33 24.31
N GLY A 1049 -11.73 15.01 24.41
CA GLY A 1049 -11.38 15.89 25.52
C GLY A 1049 -11.93 17.32 25.40
N ILE A 1050 -12.57 17.66 24.27
CA ILE A 1050 -13.16 18.97 23.99
C ILE A 1050 -14.68 18.83 23.83
N ALA A 1051 -15.38 18.30 24.84
CA ALA A 1051 -16.79 18.68 25.01
C ALA A 1051 -16.77 20.05 25.68
N SER A 1052 -16.95 21.10 24.88
CA SER A 1052 -16.81 22.47 25.35
C SER A 1052 -17.87 22.75 26.41
N THR A 1053 -17.47 23.39 27.50
CA THR A 1053 -18.35 24.13 28.40
C THR A 1053 -19.03 25.34 27.71
N GLN A 1054 -18.98 25.43 26.38
CA GLN A 1054 -19.37 26.58 25.55
C GLN A 1054 -20.46 26.26 24.49
N ASP A 1055 -21.07 25.08 24.48
CA ASP A 1055 -22.18 24.78 23.55
C ASP A 1055 -23.54 25.20 24.14
N PRO A 1056 -24.46 25.78 23.35
CA PRO A 1056 -25.80 26.12 23.82
C PRO A 1056 -26.63 24.87 24.14
N ALA A 1057 -27.50 24.95 25.15
CA ALA A 1057 -28.45 23.87 25.44
C ALA A 1057 -29.76 24.09 24.68
N ILE A 1058 -30.25 23.05 24.02
CA ILE A 1058 -31.53 23.05 23.30
C ILE A 1058 -32.55 22.34 24.18
N LEU A 1059 -33.61 23.07 24.52
CA LEU A 1059 -34.75 22.57 25.28
C LEU A 1059 -36.00 22.63 24.39
N VAL A 1060 -36.59 21.48 24.08
CA VAL A 1060 -37.86 21.40 23.34
C VAL A 1060 -38.94 20.89 24.29
N VAL A 1061 -40.05 21.61 24.38
CA VAL A 1061 -41.15 21.30 25.30
C VAL A 1061 -42.45 21.17 24.53
N ASP A 1062 -43.12 20.02 24.70
CA ASP A 1062 -44.38 19.68 24.04
C ASP A 1062 -45.45 19.37 25.12
N ALA A 1063 -46.70 19.77 24.88
CA ALA A 1063 -47.83 19.59 25.79
C ALA A 1063 -48.93 18.73 25.13
N LEU A 1064 -49.37 17.69 25.83
CA LEU A 1064 -50.40 16.76 25.32
C LEU A 1064 -51.77 17.43 25.17
N GLU A 1065 -52.26 17.44 23.92
CA GLU A 1065 -53.64 17.66 23.42
C GLU A 1065 -54.23 19.08 23.28
N ASP A 1066 -54.72 19.33 22.05
CA ASP A 1066 -55.59 20.39 21.48
C ASP A 1066 -55.37 21.87 21.90
N LEU A 1067 -54.23 22.41 21.46
CA LEU A 1067 -53.67 23.70 21.86
C LEU A 1067 -54.00 24.88 20.93
N ARG A 1068 -55.24 24.98 20.43
CA ARG A 1068 -55.73 26.30 19.97
C ARG A 1068 -56.32 27.14 21.11
N ALA A 1069 -56.70 26.52 22.23
CA ALA A 1069 -57.32 27.20 23.38
C ALA A 1069 -56.40 27.39 24.62
N LEU A 1070 -55.20 26.80 24.65
CA LEU A 1070 -54.33 26.74 25.84
C LEU A 1070 -52.94 27.41 25.66
N ARG A 1071 -52.72 28.15 24.56
CA ARG A 1071 -51.39 28.65 24.09
C ARG A 1071 -50.50 29.29 25.17
N ASP A 1072 -51.09 30.05 26.09
CA ASP A 1072 -50.28 30.76 27.10
C ASP A 1072 -49.86 29.91 28.31
N GLY A 1073 -50.48 28.75 28.52
CA GLY A 1073 -50.29 27.93 29.74
C GLY A 1073 -48.88 27.35 29.86
N PRO A 1074 -48.42 26.55 28.88
CA PRO A 1074 -47.06 25.97 28.87
C PRO A 1074 -45.97 27.05 28.90
N LEU A 1075 -46.11 28.11 28.11
CA LEU A 1075 -45.16 29.22 28.08
C LEU A 1075 -45.10 29.98 29.42
N ARG A 1076 -46.23 30.16 30.11
CA ARG A 1076 -46.26 30.74 31.47
C ARG A 1076 -45.59 29.82 32.49
N ALA A 1077 -45.84 28.51 32.42
CA ALA A 1077 -45.19 27.55 33.31
C ALA A 1077 -43.68 27.52 33.11
N LEU A 1078 -43.20 27.54 31.86
CA LEU A 1078 -41.78 27.60 31.51
C LEU A 1078 -41.12 28.89 31.99
N LYS A 1079 -41.70 30.06 31.68
CA LYS A 1079 -41.20 31.35 32.19
C LYS A 1079 -41.14 31.39 33.71
N LYS A 1080 -42.10 30.75 34.40
CA LYS A 1080 -42.13 30.68 35.86
C LYS A 1080 -41.08 29.71 36.42
N ALA A 1081 -40.84 28.58 35.75
CA ALA A 1081 -39.78 27.64 36.10
C ALA A 1081 -38.40 28.29 35.93
N PHE A 1082 -38.16 28.97 34.82
CA PHE A 1082 -36.90 29.68 34.55
C PHE A 1082 -36.65 30.81 35.56
N ARG A 1083 -37.69 31.52 36.01
CA ARG A 1083 -37.57 32.51 37.11
C ARG A 1083 -37.21 31.91 38.47
N ARG A 1084 -37.43 30.62 38.66
CA ARG A 1084 -37.05 29.88 39.88
C ARG A 1084 -35.66 29.24 39.76
N THR A 1085 -35.00 29.41 38.62
CA THR A 1085 -33.64 28.95 38.35
C THR A 1085 -32.75 30.14 37.96
N ASP A 1086 -31.45 29.92 37.80
CA ASP A 1086 -30.51 30.95 37.34
C ASP A 1086 -30.53 31.15 35.80
N ILE A 1087 -31.59 30.70 35.10
CA ILE A 1087 -31.70 30.87 33.65
C ILE A 1087 -32.50 32.14 33.34
N ASP A 1088 -31.80 33.17 32.86
CA ASP A 1088 -32.48 34.39 32.38
C ASP A 1088 -33.25 34.10 31.08
N TRP A 1089 -34.58 34.16 31.16
CA TRP A 1089 -35.46 33.97 30.01
C TRP A 1089 -35.18 34.98 28.88
N ALA A 1090 -34.76 36.20 29.19
CA ALA A 1090 -34.50 37.23 28.17
C ALA A 1090 -33.22 36.94 27.35
N SER A 1091 -32.26 36.22 27.93
CA SER A 1091 -31.06 35.75 27.23
C SER A 1091 -31.32 34.52 26.35
N CYS A 1092 -32.43 33.81 26.60
CA CYS A 1092 -32.81 32.62 25.84
C CYS A 1092 -33.54 32.99 24.54
N ARG A 1093 -33.25 32.28 23.45
CA ARG A 1093 -34.04 32.40 22.21
C ARG A 1093 -35.19 31.40 22.23
N SER A 1094 -36.43 31.89 22.35
CA SER A 1094 -37.64 31.06 22.33
C SER A 1094 -38.40 31.19 21.03
N GLN A 1095 -38.84 30.07 20.44
CA GLN A 1095 -39.70 30.04 19.27
C GLN A 1095 -40.90 29.13 19.52
N ASP A 1096 -42.10 29.69 19.34
CA ASP A 1096 -43.37 28.95 19.37
C ASP A 1096 -43.62 28.31 18.00
N ARG A 1097 -43.88 27.01 17.97
CA ARG A 1097 -44.13 26.24 16.75
C ARG A 1097 -45.57 25.73 16.64
N GLY A 1098 -46.44 26.07 17.60
CA GLY A 1098 -47.88 25.77 17.59
C GLY A 1098 -48.28 24.54 18.41
N ASP A 1099 -47.46 23.49 18.40
CA ASP A 1099 -47.59 22.25 19.19
C ASP A 1099 -46.58 22.18 20.35
N GLY A 1100 -45.44 22.86 20.24
CA GLY A 1100 -44.45 22.99 21.30
C GLY A 1100 -43.65 24.29 21.30
N VAL A 1101 -42.82 24.47 22.32
CA VAL A 1101 -41.90 25.61 22.47
C VAL A 1101 -40.46 25.11 22.42
N MET A 1102 -39.69 25.67 21.49
CA MET A 1102 -38.24 25.48 21.46
C MET A 1102 -37.55 26.63 22.17
N ILE A 1103 -36.59 26.32 23.03
CA ILE A 1103 -35.78 27.28 23.77
C ILE A 1103 -34.31 26.92 23.56
N VAL A 1104 -33.56 27.85 22.99
CA VAL A 1104 -32.10 27.77 22.91
C VAL A 1104 -31.54 28.59 24.07
N VAL A 1105 -30.92 27.90 25.01
CA VAL A 1105 -30.29 28.48 26.19
C VAL A 1105 -28.82 28.73 25.86
N PRO A 1106 -28.31 29.95 26.10
CA PRO A 1106 -26.93 30.31 25.78
C PRO A 1106 -25.88 29.41 26.45
N ALA A 1107 -24.69 29.39 25.85
CA ALA A 1107 -23.55 28.62 26.30
C ALA A 1107 -23.11 28.98 27.73
N GLU A 1108 -23.29 30.25 28.11
CA GLU A 1108 -22.87 30.85 29.37
C GLU A 1108 -23.70 30.38 30.57
N VAL A 1109 -24.87 29.78 30.32
CA VAL A 1109 -25.73 29.25 31.38
C VAL A 1109 -25.15 27.95 31.92
N ALA A 1110 -24.89 27.92 33.24
CA ALA A 1110 -24.33 26.77 33.93
C ALA A 1110 -25.19 25.51 33.70
N LYS A 1111 -24.57 24.45 33.17
CA LYS A 1111 -25.28 23.22 32.81
C LYS A 1111 -25.82 22.45 34.03
N ALA A 1112 -25.26 22.68 35.22
CA ALA A 1112 -25.75 22.14 36.49
C ALA A 1112 -27.24 22.47 36.74
N VAL A 1113 -27.71 23.62 36.26
CA VAL A 1113 -29.11 24.06 36.43
C VAL A 1113 -30.11 23.08 35.79
N PHE A 1114 -29.73 22.40 34.71
CA PHE A 1114 -30.58 21.40 34.04
C PHE A 1114 -30.71 20.08 34.80
N VAL A 1115 -29.81 19.84 35.76
CA VAL A 1115 -29.80 18.63 36.61
C VAL A 1115 -30.41 18.95 37.97
N ASP A 1116 -29.95 20.03 38.61
CA ASP A 1116 -30.29 20.31 40.01
C ASP A 1116 -31.64 21.03 40.17
N ALA A 1117 -31.91 22.05 39.33
CA ALA A 1117 -32.95 23.02 39.62
C ALA A 1117 -34.13 23.00 38.63
N LEU A 1118 -33.85 22.88 37.33
CA LEU A 1118 -34.87 22.98 36.28
C LEU A 1118 -35.94 21.88 36.35
N PRO A 1119 -35.60 20.59 36.58
CA PRO A 1119 -36.62 19.54 36.68
C PRO A 1119 -37.63 19.82 37.81
N HIS A 1120 -37.13 20.14 39.00
CA HIS A 1120 -37.94 20.47 40.17
C HIS A 1120 -38.77 21.75 39.95
N ALA A 1121 -38.17 22.80 39.38
CA ALA A 1121 -38.83 24.06 39.10
C ALA A 1121 -39.99 23.90 38.11
N LEU A 1122 -39.82 23.04 37.10
CA LEU A 1122 -40.83 22.79 36.07
C LEU A 1122 -42.01 21.98 36.62
N VAL A 1123 -41.75 20.92 37.39
CA VAL A 1123 -42.81 20.14 38.08
C VAL A 1123 -43.62 21.04 39.01
N ALA A 1124 -42.95 21.90 39.79
CA ALA A 1124 -43.63 22.83 40.69
C ALA A 1124 -44.46 23.87 39.92
N ALA A 1125 -43.98 24.38 38.79
CA ALA A 1125 -44.72 25.35 37.97
C ALA A 1125 -45.96 24.72 37.31
N VAL A 1126 -45.84 23.50 36.80
CA VAL A 1126 -46.95 22.74 36.19
C VAL A 1126 -47.99 22.36 37.24
N ARG A 1127 -47.57 21.89 38.43
CA ARG A 1127 -48.49 21.59 39.54
C ARG A 1127 -49.33 22.79 39.94
N GLU A 1128 -48.69 23.94 40.10
CA GLU A 1128 -49.36 25.17 40.51
C GLU A 1128 -50.33 25.71 39.44
N HIS A 1129 -50.04 25.42 38.17
CA HIS A 1129 -50.98 25.65 37.08
C HIS A 1129 -52.17 24.71 37.19
N ASN A 1130 -51.93 23.40 37.29
CA ASN A 1130 -52.95 22.36 37.29
C ASN A 1130 -53.92 22.44 38.48
N GLN A 1131 -53.47 22.94 39.64
CA GLN A 1131 -54.32 23.15 40.81
C GLN A 1131 -55.42 24.22 40.59
N ARG A 1132 -55.19 25.15 39.66
CA ARG A 1132 -56.14 26.25 39.37
C ARG A 1132 -56.99 25.99 38.12
N GLN A 1133 -56.84 24.83 37.51
CA GLN A 1133 -57.51 24.47 36.26
C GLN A 1133 -58.43 23.25 36.43
N PRO A 1134 -59.58 23.21 35.72
CA PRO A 1134 -60.40 22.00 35.62
C PRO A 1134 -59.61 20.86 34.95
N GLU A 1135 -60.01 19.61 35.17
CA GLU A 1135 -59.25 18.41 34.73
C GLU A 1135 -58.92 18.40 33.24
N ASN A 1136 -59.84 18.88 32.40
CA ASN A 1136 -59.68 19.02 30.96
C ASN A 1136 -58.75 20.17 30.52
N ARG A 1137 -58.13 20.89 31.47
CA ARG A 1137 -57.17 21.98 31.22
C ARG A 1137 -55.88 21.81 32.03
N ARG A 1138 -55.65 20.63 32.62
CA ARG A 1138 -54.39 20.31 33.29
C ARG A 1138 -53.31 20.02 32.25
N LEU A 1139 -52.12 20.59 32.46
CA LEU A 1139 -50.95 20.42 31.61
C LEU A 1139 -50.16 19.17 32.00
N ARG A 1140 -49.72 18.42 30.98
CA ARG A 1140 -48.65 17.42 31.09
C ARG A 1140 -47.61 17.73 30.02
N LEU A 1141 -46.33 17.80 30.41
CA LEU A 1141 -45.24 18.25 29.53
C LEU A 1141 -44.26 17.12 29.21
N ARG A 1142 -43.87 17.01 27.94
CA ARG A 1142 -42.70 16.25 27.47
C ARG A 1142 -41.58 17.22 27.19
N VAL A 1143 -40.36 16.88 27.61
CA VAL A 1143 -39.21 17.78 27.55
C VAL A 1143 -38.00 17.06 26.97
N ALA A 1144 -37.41 17.57 25.91
CA ALA A 1144 -36.15 17.07 25.36
C ALA A 1144 -34.97 18.00 25.68
N LEU A 1145 -33.87 17.41 26.13
CA LEU A 1145 -32.60 18.06 26.45
C LEU A 1145 -31.49 17.60 25.50
N HIS A 1146 -30.88 18.55 24.81
CA HIS A 1146 -29.79 18.30 23.88
C HIS A 1146 -28.71 19.39 23.95
N SER A 1147 -27.46 19.03 23.66
CA SER A 1147 -26.34 19.96 23.52
C SER A 1147 -25.76 19.78 22.12
N GLY A 1148 -25.59 20.87 21.39
CA GLY A 1148 -25.03 20.85 20.05
C GLY A 1148 -25.00 22.22 19.40
N GLU A 1149 -24.28 22.33 18.29
CA GLU A 1149 -24.19 23.59 17.54
C GLU A 1149 -25.54 24.00 16.96
N VAL A 1150 -25.85 25.29 17.09
CA VAL A 1150 -27.08 25.88 16.58
C VAL A 1150 -26.69 26.99 15.61
N PRO A 1151 -26.76 26.74 14.28
CA PRO A 1151 -26.50 27.77 13.29
C PRO A 1151 -27.48 28.95 13.47
N VAL A 1152 -26.95 30.16 13.56
CA VAL A 1152 -27.76 31.37 13.72
C VAL A 1152 -27.95 32.02 12.34
N GLY A 1153 -29.12 31.84 11.74
CA GLY A 1153 -29.57 32.57 10.55
C GLY A 1153 -30.73 33.53 10.86
N ASP A 1154 -31.04 34.42 9.91
CA ASP A 1154 -32.09 35.46 10.04
C ASP A 1154 -33.52 34.91 10.21
N ALA A 1155 -33.74 33.61 9.93
CA ALA A 1155 -35.03 32.93 10.05
C ALA A 1155 -35.24 32.17 11.39
N GLY A 1156 -34.27 32.26 12.33
CA GLY A 1156 -34.30 31.56 13.62
C GLY A 1156 -33.41 30.31 13.67
N PRO A 1157 -33.37 29.59 14.81
CA PRO A 1157 -32.51 28.43 15.00
C PRO A 1157 -33.00 27.24 14.16
N VAL A 1158 -32.22 26.83 13.16
CA VAL A 1158 -32.53 25.68 12.29
C VAL A 1158 -31.25 24.87 12.09
N GLY A 1159 -31.34 23.54 12.22
CA GLY A 1159 -30.16 22.67 12.07
C GLY A 1159 -30.43 21.23 12.52
N ALA A 1160 -29.46 20.35 12.27
CA ALA A 1160 -29.56 18.93 12.63
C ALA A 1160 -29.81 18.71 14.13
N SER A 1161 -29.13 19.46 15.01
CA SER A 1161 -29.30 19.39 16.47
C SER A 1161 -30.69 19.84 16.94
N VAL A 1162 -31.29 20.83 16.28
CA VAL A 1162 -32.67 21.27 16.56
C VAL A 1162 -33.66 20.18 16.12
N ASN A 1163 -33.52 19.67 14.90
CA ASN A 1163 -34.38 18.59 14.37
C ASN A 1163 -34.29 17.32 15.23
N PHE A 1164 -33.10 17.02 15.75
CA PHE A 1164 -32.86 15.90 16.65
C PHE A 1164 -33.60 16.08 17.99
N ALA A 1165 -33.52 17.26 18.60
CA ALA A 1165 -34.25 17.56 19.84
C ALA A 1165 -35.78 17.46 19.68
N PHE A 1166 -36.33 17.89 18.54
CA PHE A 1166 -37.76 17.70 18.24
C PHE A 1166 -38.14 16.23 18.11
N ARG A 1167 -37.32 15.41 17.44
CA ARG A 1167 -37.60 13.98 17.33
C ARG A 1167 -37.50 13.26 18.67
N LEU A 1168 -36.61 13.71 19.56
CA LEU A 1168 -36.53 13.18 20.92
C LEU A 1168 -37.82 13.47 21.71
N VAL A 1169 -38.37 14.70 21.65
CA VAL A 1169 -39.61 15.01 22.39
C VAL A 1169 -40.83 14.24 21.87
N ASP A 1170 -40.79 13.84 20.60
CA ASP A 1170 -41.81 13.03 19.93
C ASP A 1170 -41.60 11.51 20.02
N ALA A 1171 -40.52 11.07 20.67
CA ALA A 1171 -40.19 9.66 20.77
C ALA A 1171 -41.29 8.85 21.49
N ASP A 1172 -41.72 7.73 20.89
CA ASP A 1172 -42.70 6.82 21.48
C ASP A 1172 -42.34 6.35 22.90
N PRO A 1173 -41.06 6.03 23.22
CA PRO A 1173 -40.67 5.70 24.59
C PRO A 1173 -40.96 6.82 25.61
N LEU A 1174 -40.80 8.09 25.23
CA LEU A 1174 -41.09 9.23 26.11
C LEU A 1174 -42.59 9.43 26.31
N ARG A 1175 -43.39 9.25 25.25
CA ARG A 1175 -44.86 9.31 25.33
C ARG A 1175 -45.37 8.24 26.29
N LYS A 1176 -44.91 7.00 26.10
CA LYS A 1176 -45.25 5.87 26.96
C LYS A 1176 -44.84 6.09 28.41
N ALA A 1177 -43.62 6.57 28.65
CA ALA A 1177 -43.12 6.84 30.01
C ALA A 1177 -43.95 7.91 30.74
N LEU A 1178 -44.44 8.94 30.04
CA LEU A 1178 -45.33 9.92 30.63
C LEU A 1178 -46.72 9.32 30.88
N ASP A 1179 -47.31 8.64 29.90
CA ASP A 1179 -48.66 8.06 30.00
C ASP A 1179 -48.79 7.03 31.12
N GLU A 1180 -47.75 6.21 31.33
CA GLU A 1180 -47.69 5.18 32.38
C GLU A 1180 -47.34 5.74 33.77
N SER A 1181 -47.01 7.03 33.87
CA SER A 1181 -46.66 7.68 35.14
C SER A 1181 -47.77 8.60 35.65
N ASP A 1182 -47.84 8.77 36.97
CA ASP A 1182 -48.63 9.85 37.61
C ASP A 1182 -47.94 11.23 37.51
N GLY A 1183 -46.81 11.29 36.79
CA GLY A 1183 -46.01 12.49 36.60
C GLY A 1183 -46.69 13.53 35.71
N SER A 1184 -46.41 14.80 35.98
CA SER A 1184 -46.87 15.93 35.15
C SER A 1184 -45.83 16.41 34.14
N VAL A 1185 -44.59 15.92 34.24
CA VAL A 1185 -43.46 16.26 33.37
C VAL A 1185 -42.62 15.01 33.13
N ALA A 1186 -42.18 14.75 31.91
CA ALA A 1186 -41.20 13.72 31.57
C ALA A 1186 -40.07 14.32 30.72
N PHE A 1187 -38.83 13.92 31.00
CA PHE A 1187 -37.63 14.36 30.33
C PHE A 1187 -37.03 13.25 29.47
N ILE A 1188 -36.46 13.62 28.32
CA ILE A 1188 -35.55 12.78 27.53
C ILE A 1188 -34.27 13.56 27.25
N ALA A 1189 -33.12 12.95 27.54
CA ALA A 1189 -31.81 13.51 27.26
C ALA A 1189 -31.14 12.73 26.12
N SER A 1190 -30.57 13.45 25.15
CA SER A 1190 -29.67 12.83 24.16
C SER A 1190 -28.47 12.17 24.84
N SER A 1191 -27.86 11.15 24.23
CA SER A 1191 -26.61 10.53 24.70
C SER A 1191 -25.54 11.58 25.00
N THR A 1192 -25.36 12.55 24.10
CA THR A 1192 -24.41 13.67 24.28
C THR A 1192 -24.71 14.49 25.53
N PHE A 1193 -25.96 14.85 25.78
CA PHE A 1193 -26.34 15.62 26.97
C PHE A 1193 -26.21 14.79 28.25
N TYR A 1194 -26.56 13.50 28.19
CA TYR A 1194 -26.43 12.59 29.32
C TYR A 1194 -24.97 12.37 29.70
N ASP A 1195 -24.11 12.02 28.75
CA ASP A 1195 -22.71 11.69 29.02
C ASP A 1195 -21.87 12.90 29.44
N ASN A 1196 -22.20 14.10 28.96
CA ASN A 1196 -21.41 15.31 29.21
C ASN A 1196 -21.97 16.21 30.33
N VAL A 1197 -23.27 16.14 30.63
CA VAL A 1197 -23.91 17.02 31.64
C VAL A 1197 -24.46 16.22 32.81
N ILE A 1198 -25.22 15.14 32.57
CA ILE A 1198 -25.94 14.42 33.63
C ILE A 1198 -25.00 13.44 34.36
N ARG A 1199 -24.32 12.55 33.63
CA ARG A 1199 -23.41 11.53 34.16
C ARG A 1199 -22.27 12.09 35.02
N PRO A 1200 -21.58 13.19 34.63
CA PRO A 1200 -20.49 13.73 35.44
C PRO A 1200 -20.96 14.63 36.59
N HIS A 1201 -22.26 14.92 36.71
CA HIS A 1201 -22.77 15.81 37.74
C HIS A 1201 -22.77 15.11 39.12
N PRO A 1202 -22.14 15.69 40.16
CA PRO A 1202 -21.92 15.01 41.44
C PRO A 1202 -23.21 14.67 42.20
N ASN A 1203 -24.30 15.39 41.92
CA ASN A 1203 -25.59 15.19 42.57
C ASN A 1203 -26.64 14.51 41.66
N ALA A 1204 -26.26 14.04 40.47
CA ALA A 1204 -27.22 13.37 39.59
C ALA A 1204 -27.60 11.99 40.11
N ASP A 1205 -28.90 11.75 40.29
CA ASP A 1205 -29.43 10.40 40.50
C ASP A 1205 -29.49 9.65 39.17
N LEU A 1206 -28.38 9.00 38.81
CA LEU A 1206 -28.27 8.22 37.57
C LEU A 1206 -29.23 7.03 37.53
N SER A 1207 -29.69 6.54 38.69
CA SER A 1207 -30.64 5.42 38.77
C SER A 1207 -32.04 5.81 38.31
N ALA A 1208 -32.36 7.12 38.35
CA ALA A 1208 -33.62 7.66 37.89
C ALA A 1208 -33.68 7.87 36.36
N TYR A 1209 -32.60 7.55 35.63
CA TYR A 1209 -32.55 7.66 34.16
C TYR A 1209 -32.57 6.27 33.51
N GLN A 1210 -33.55 6.05 32.65
CA GLN A 1210 -33.70 4.81 31.89
C GLN A 1210 -33.19 5.00 30.46
N GLN A 1211 -32.24 4.16 30.05
CA GLN A 1211 -31.77 4.13 28.67
C GLN A 1211 -32.86 3.58 27.73
N VAL A 1212 -33.08 4.27 26.62
CA VAL A 1212 -34.04 3.88 25.58
C VAL A 1212 -33.43 4.03 24.20
N SER A 1213 -33.88 3.21 23.25
CA SER A 1213 -33.60 3.39 21.83
C SER A 1213 -34.70 4.21 21.18
N VAL A 1214 -34.33 5.20 20.39
CA VAL A 1214 -35.25 6.12 19.68
C VAL A 1214 -34.95 6.06 18.19
N ALA A 1215 -35.94 5.66 17.40
CA ALA A 1215 -35.82 5.65 15.95
C ALA A 1215 -35.96 7.07 15.37
N ILE A 1216 -34.95 7.55 14.65
CA ILE A 1216 -34.84 8.92 14.15
C ILE A 1216 -34.61 8.86 12.65
N LYS A 1217 -35.70 9.05 11.86
CA LYS A 1217 -35.73 8.91 10.37
C LYS A 1217 -34.61 8.00 9.83
N GLU A 1218 -34.77 6.68 10.02
CA GLU A 1218 -33.91 5.61 9.48
C GLU A 1218 -32.61 5.32 10.26
N THR A 1219 -32.36 5.96 11.40
CA THR A 1219 -31.23 5.62 12.30
C THR A 1219 -31.69 5.46 13.74
N ASP A 1220 -31.24 4.41 14.43
CA ASP A 1220 -31.49 4.22 15.86
C ASP A 1220 -30.53 5.08 16.69
N ALA A 1221 -31.06 5.82 17.65
CA ALA A 1221 -30.28 6.65 18.58
C ALA A 1221 -30.55 6.25 20.03
N ILE A 1222 -29.52 6.30 20.86
CA ILE A 1222 -29.63 6.06 22.30
C ILE A 1222 -29.98 7.36 23.02
N ALA A 1223 -31.00 7.32 23.87
CA ALA A 1223 -31.41 8.44 24.74
C ALA A 1223 -31.72 7.95 26.15
N TRP A 1224 -31.91 8.89 27.07
CA TRP A 1224 -32.13 8.61 28.50
C TRP A 1224 -33.39 9.34 28.98
N ILE A 1225 -34.37 8.59 29.49
CA ILE A 1225 -35.63 9.13 29.99
C ILE A 1225 -35.59 9.26 31.51
N HIS A 1226 -36.11 10.37 32.02
CA HIS A 1226 -36.32 10.61 33.44
C HIS A 1226 -37.72 11.16 33.69
N VAL A 1227 -38.46 10.57 34.62
CA VAL A 1227 -39.79 11.03 35.05
C VAL A 1227 -39.73 11.42 36.51
N PRO A 1228 -39.63 12.73 36.83
CA PRO A 1228 -39.57 13.20 38.21
C PRO A 1228 -40.85 12.83 38.99
N SER A 1229 -40.67 12.34 40.22
CA SER A 1229 -41.80 11.99 41.09
C SER A 1229 -42.55 13.24 41.58
N PRO A 1230 -43.86 13.18 41.84
CA PRO A 1230 -44.58 14.28 42.47
C PRO A 1230 -44.13 14.57 43.92
N GLN A 1231 -43.46 13.62 44.58
CA GLN A 1231 -43.07 13.75 46.00
C GLN A 1231 -41.59 14.12 46.20
N SER A 1232 -40.78 14.08 45.14
CA SER A 1232 -39.35 14.44 45.15
C SER A 1232 -39.12 15.90 44.79
#